data_AF-A0AAD9DQS7-F1
#
_entry.id   AF-A0AAD9DQS7-F1
#
_cell.length_a   1.000
_cell.length_b   1.000
_cell.length_c   1.000
_cell.angle_alpha   90.00
_cell.angle_beta   90.00
_cell.angle_gamma   90.00
#
_symmetry.space_group_name_H-M   'P 1'
#
loop_
_entity.id
_entity.type
_entity.pdbx_description
1 polymer ?
#
loop_
_entity_poly.entity_id
_entity_poly.type
_entity_poly.pdbx_seq_one_letter_code
_entity_poly.pdbx_strand_id
1 'polypeptide(L)'
;ACVSFGPRNRSIGAAAKSQLVTNCKNTVQGFKRFHGRAYSDPFVQSAKSKIGYELSQMPTGTTGIKVTYMEEEKVFSIEQVTAMLLTKLKETAEGALKKPVADCVISVPCYYTDAERRSVVDAAQIAGLNCLRLMNETTAVALAYGIYKQDLPAPEEKPRNVVFVDLGHSGYQVSVCAFNKGKLKILATAFDQHMGGKDFDEVLVNHFCEEFGKKYKLEVKSKPRALVRLYQECEKLKKLMSANSSDLPLNIECFMDDIDVSGHLNRGQFEEMCADILARVEAPLHSIMEQANLKTEDIYAVEIVGGASRIPAVKERIGKFFRKELSTTLNADEAVARGCALQCAILSPAFKVREFSITDVVPYPVSLKWNSAAEDGVSDCEVFSKNHAAPFSKVLTFYRKEPFSLEAYYNSPKQLPYPDPTIGMYYSQIPPFAYRQYMIQKVVPQATGESSKVKVKVRINIHGIFSVSGASLVEMQKCEEGEEPMEMEQSPTQTPEKEEENKMQVEEDQQKSPGEGEKENEEKKVATEEMEMSAEEGKQEKKSDQPPQAKKPKVKTKVLELPIENNPQWQLAIEMLNLFVENEGKMIMQDKLEKERNDAKNNLEEYVYDMRDKLHGMYERFISEGDRDILSLKLEDTENWLYEDGEDQPKQVYIDRLAELKKLGQPIQDRYTEFEERPKAFEELGKQLQQYMKIVEAFKMKEEQYEHLDETEIEKVNKTVSDVMIWMNSKMNQQCKQSLTLDPVVKVAEIAAKTQELFAACNPIVTKPKPKPKVELPKDDAPAEQNGPVNGQESAEVETIVKNMKLIILSDYDEASEWAAKYIKNRINRFSPTPDKFFTLGLPTGSTPLGCYKKLIQYYKKGEISFQYVKTFNMDEYVGLPRDHPESYHSFMWNNFFKHIDIRSENAHILDGNAPDLLKECQSFEDEIKSAGGIDLFIGGIGPDGHIAFNEPGSSLVSRTRVKTLAMDTILANARFFDGDLSKVPTMALTVGVGTVMDAREVMILITGAHKAFALYKAIEEGVNHMWTVSAFQQHPQTIFICDEDATQELRVKTVKYFKGNKGAQGSIAFPEALTNEEQNPEVPPETADAPPSYNSIAAGAGFFGYKEDSGSYPNPPSYNVATSLPSYDEAERTKAESTVPLVTAREEDFISRDDFEDVDQLRVGNDGIFMLTFFMAFLFNWIGFFLSFCLTTSAAGRYGAVSGFGLSLVKWVLIVRFSTYFPGYFDGQYWLWWVFLLVDFSSQDYYKINKMTSSAQICRT
;
A
#
# COMPACT_ATOMS: atom_id res chain seq x y z
N ALA A 1 13.23 -2.96 -11.87
CA ALA A 1 12.74 -1.56 -11.96
C ALA A 1 12.66 -1.20 -13.43
N CYS A 2 11.48 -1.42 -14.04
CA CYS A 2 11.25 -1.31 -15.48
C CYS A 2 9.84 -0.74 -15.70
N VAL A 3 9.68 0.16 -16.66
CA VAL A 3 8.41 0.72 -17.12
C VAL A 3 8.41 0.65 -18.64
N SER A 4 7.34 0.16 -19.26
CA SER A 4 7.19 0.07 -20.71
C SER A 4 5.91 0.77 -21.15
N PHE A 5 6.00 1.60 -22.17
CA PHE A 5 4.86 2.36 -22.69
C PHE A 5 4.35 1.71 -23.98
N GLY A 6 3.05 1.42 -24.02
CA GLY A 6 2.37 0.84 -25.18
C GLY A 6 1.42 1.81 -25.88
N PRO A 7 0.69 1.35 -26.91
CA PRO A 7 -0.31 2.14 -27.63
C PRO A 7 -1.60 2.38 -26.83
N ARG A 8 -1.81 1.68 -25.70
CA ARG A 8 -3.08 1.72 -24.93
C ARG A 8 -2.90 1.91 -23.44
N ASN A 9 -1.89 1.25 -22.88
CA ASN A 9 -1.60 1.20 -21.46
C ASN A 9 -0.08 1.15 -21.23
N ARG A 10 0.30 1.18 -19.95
CA ARG A 10 1.66 1.02 -19.46
C ARG A 10 1.81 -0.39 -18.89
N SER A 11 2.90 -1.04 -19.24
CA SER A 11 3.34 -2.27 -18.56
C SER A 11 4.42 -1.90 -17.55
N ILE A 12 4.32 -2.39 -16.30
CA ILE A 12 5.22 -1.98 -15.21
C ILE A 12 5.76 -3.22 -14.49
N GLY A 13 7.01 -3.17 -14.03
CA GLY A 13 7.63 -4.27 -13.28
C GLY A 13 7.97 -5.47 -14.16
N ALA A 14 7.37 -6.64 -13.88
CA ALA A 14 7.66 -7.89 -14.58
C ALA A 14 7.17 -7.87 -16.04
N ALA A 15 5.97 -7.33 -16.30
CA ALA A 15 5.43 -7.18 -17.65
C ALA A 15 6.35 -6.31 -18.53
N ALA A 16 6.81 -5.18 -17.98
CA ALA A 16 7.79 -4.31 -18.63
C ALA A 16 9.11 -5.04 -18.96
N LYS A 17 9.63 -5.86 -18.02
CA LYS A 17 10.88 -6.61 -18.25
C LYS A 17 10.76 -7.60 -19.41
N SER A 18 9.60 -8.25 -19.56
CA SER A 18 9.32 -9.17 -20.67
C SER A 18 9.30 -8.46 -22.03
N GLN A 19 8.87 -7.20 -22.06
CA GLN A 19 8.80 -6.38 -23.28
C GLN A 19 10.13 -5.70 -23.67
N LEU A 20 11.21 -5.86 -22.87
CA LEU A 20 12.47 -5.14 -23.05
C LEU A 20 13.15 -5.36 -24.43
N VAL A 21 12.94 -6.53 -25.05
CA VAL A 21 13.49 -6.89 -26.37
C VAL A 21 12.55 -6.55 -27.53
N THR A 22 11.24 -6.58 -27.30
CA THR A 22 10.21 -6.30 -28.33
C THR A 22 9.92 -4.81 -28.45
N ASN A 23 9.73 -4.13 -27.32
CA ASN A 23 9.42 -2.71 -27.20
C ASN A 23 10.62 -1.90 -26.66
N CYS A 24 11.84 -2.16 -27.16
CA CYS A 24 13.08 -1.68 -26.54
C CYS A 24 13.20 -0.14 -26.46
N LYS A 25 12.59 0.60 -27.40
CA LYS A 25 12.60 2.07 -27.43
C LYS A 25 11.73 2.71 -26.35
N ASN A 26 10.63 2.06 -25.99
CA ASN A 26 9.67 2.56 -25.01
C ASN A 26 9.75 1.82 -23.67
N THR A 27 10.72 0.92 -23.49
CA THR A 27 10.95 0.19 -22.24
C THR A 27 12.12 0.79 -21.47
N VAL A 28 11.79 1.59 -20.47
CA VAL A 28 12.71 2.33 -19.62
C VAL A 28 13.22 1.44 -18.48
N GLN A 29 14.54 1.38 -18.33
CA GLN A 29 15.24 0.74 -17.21
C GLN A 29 16.47 1.56 -16.80
N GLY A 30 16.93 1.41 -15.55
CA GLY A 30 18.11 2.14 -15.04
C GLY A 30 17.88 3.61 -14.67
N PHE A 31 16.69 4.15 -14.93
CA PHE A 31 16.31 5.57 -14.77
C PHE A 31 16.57 6.16 -13.38
N LYS A 32 16.64 5.34 -12.31
CA LYS A 32 17.04 5.77 -10.96
C LYS A 32 18.35 6.59 -10.94
N ARG A 33 19.26 6.39 -11.90
CA ARG A 33 20.52 7.16 -11.98
C ARG A 33 20.37 8.58 -12.53
N PHE A 34 19.15 9.03 -12.86
CA PHE A 34 18.88 10.35 -13.42
C PHE A 34 18.09 11.28 -12.46
N HIS A 35 17.72 10.80 -11.27
CA HIS A 35 17.09 11.63 -10.22
C HIS A 35 17.92 12.90 -9.97
N GLY A 36 17.24 14.05 -9.84
CA GLY A 36 17.87 15.33 -9.49
C GLY A 36 18.93 15.87 -10.47
N ARG A 37 19.07 15.29 -11.69
CA ARG A 37 20.15 15.64 -12.63
C ARG A 37 19.68 16.49 -13.81
N ALA A 38 20.39 17.58 -14.02
CA ALA A 38 20.33 18.37 -15.24
C ALA A 38 20.64 17.52 -16.48
N TYR A 39 19.94 17.75 -17.58
CA TYR A 39 20.17 17.04 -18.85
C TYR A 39 21.61 17.23 -19.37
N SER A 40 22.26 18.35 -19.04
CA SER A 40 23.64 18.69 -19.38
C SER A 40 24.72 17.94 -18.58
N ASP A 41 24.35 17.12 -17.58
CA ASP A 41 25.30 16.32 -16.79
C ASP A 41 26.16 15.41 -17.71
N PRO A 42 27.51 15.48 -17.64
CA PRO A 42 28.39 14.55 -18.35
C PRO A 42 28.04 13.07 -18.14
N PHE A 43 27.55 12.69 -16.95
CA PHE A 43 27.07 11.33 -16.72
C PHE A 43 25.83 11.01 -17.58
N VAL A 44 24.81 11.88 -17.59
CA VAL A 44 23.60 11.74 -18.41
C VAL A 44 23.94 11.68 -19.90
N GLN A 45 24.82 12.57 -20.37
CA GLN A 45 25.28 12.56 -21.77
C GLN A 45 26.03 11.27 -22.12
N SER A 46 26.88 10.75 -21.23
CA SER A 46 27.58 9.47 -21.42
C SER A 46 26.65 8.24 -21.39
N ALA A 47 25.51 8.33 -20.68
CA ALA A 47 24.56 7.24 -20.54
C ALA A 47 23.72 7.02 -21.83
N LYS A 48 23.47 8.08 -22.62
CA LYS A 48 22.65 8.05 -23.84
C LYS A 48 23.06 6.97 -24.85
N SER A 49 24.36 6.72 -25.02
CA SER A 49 24.88 5.71 -25.95
C SER A 49 24.78 4.27 -25.42
N LYS A 50 24.37 4.08 -24.16
CA LYS A 50 24.28 2.77 -23.49
C LYS A 50 22.84 2.32 -23.18
N ILE A 51 21.83 3.12 -23.52
CA ILE A 51 20.41 2.86 -23.23
C ILE A 51 19.61 2.64 -24.52
N GLY A 52 18.49 1.91 -24.41
CA GLY A 52 17.63 1.57 -25.56
C GLY A 52 16.58 2.63 -25.92
N TYR A 53 16.40 3.63 -25.06
CA TYR A 53 15.35 4.67 -25.11
C TYR A 53 15.96 6.08 -25.17
N GLU A 54 15.17 7.07 -25.58
CA GLU A 54 15.65 8.45 -25.78
C GLU A 54 15.57 9.29 -24.49
N LEU A 55 16.58 10.14 -24.27
CA LEU A 55 16.59 11.16 -23.22
C LEU A 55 16.51 12.55 -23.84
N SER A 56 15.66 13.40 -23.28
CA SER A 56 15.41 14.77 -23.72
C SER A 56 15.60 15.77 -22.57
N GLN A 57 15.59 17.07 -22.89
CA GLN A 57 15.66 18.14 -21.91
C GLN A 57 14.25 18.60 -21.52
N MET A 58 13.93 18.61 -20.23
CA MET A 58 12.70 19.22 -19.72
C MET A 58 12.79 20.76 -19.83
N PRO A 59 11.65 21.50 -19.86
CA PRO A 59 11.66 22.97 -19.87
C PRO A 59 12.41 23.61 -18.69
N THR A 60 12.49 22.91 -17.56
CA THR A 60 13.28 23.28 -16.37
C THR A 60 14.79 23.13 -16.55
N GLY A 61 15.24 22.32 -17.51
CA GLY A 61 16.62 21.87 -17.66
C GLY A 61 16.94 20.49 -17.06
N THR A 62 15.99 19.85 -16.35
CA THR A 62 16.18 18.47 -15.85
C THR A 62 16.18 17.44 -16.98
N THR A 63 16.69 16.25 -16.68
CA THR A 63 16.62 15.09 -17.59
C THR A 63 15.18 14.59 -17.71
N GLY A 64 14.68 14.51 -18.94
CA GLY A 64 13.42 13.85 -19.29
C GLY A 64 13.67 12.56 -20.08
N ILE A 65 12.70 11.65 -20.06
CA ILE A 65 12.68 10.40 -20.83
C ILE A 65 11.61 10.51 -21.91
N LYS A 66 11.99 10.36 -23.18
CA LYS A 66 11.08 10.47 -24.32
C LYS A 66 10.68 9.07 -24.81
N VAL A 67 9.38 8.84 -24.97
CA VAL A 67 8.75 7.58 -25.38
C VAL A 67 7.52 7.84 -26.24
N THR A 68 7.08 6.85 -27.01
CA THR A 68 5.74 6.82 -27.60
C THR A 68 4.76 6.22 -26.59
N TYR A 69 3.68 6.92 -26.25
CA TYR A 69 2.63 6.44 -25.33
C TYR A 69 1.25 6.93 -25.77
N MET A 70 0.32 5.99 -25.97
CA MET A 70 -0.97 6.25 -26.64
C MET A 70 -0.75 6.89 -28.03
N GLU A 71 0.15 6.29 -28.81
CA GLU A 71 0.57 6.69 -30.18
C GLU A 71 1.23 8.08 -30.33
N GLU A 72 1.18 8.92 -29.29
CA GLU A 72 1.83 10.23 -29.23
C GLU A 72 3.27 10.15 -28.66
N GLU A 73 4.16 11.03 -29.12
CA GLU A 73 5.45 11.25 -28.45
C GLU A 73 5.25 12.04 -27.14
N LYS A 74 5.66 11.46 -26.00
CA LYS A 74 5.55 12.07 -24.68
C LYS A 74 6.89 12.05 -23.96
N VAL A 75 7.14 13.10 -23.18
CA VAL A 75 8.31 13.23 -22.31
C VAL A 75 7.86 13.16 -20.86
N PHE A 76 8.41 12.21 -20.11
CA PHE A 76 8.18 12.07 -18.68
C PHE A 76 9.43 12.46 -17.88
N SER A 77 9.22 13.13 -16.76
CA SER A 77 10.27 13.37 -15.76
C SER A 77 10.71 12.07 -15.07
N ILE A 78 11.90 12.07 -14.45
CA ILE A 78 12.41 10.89 -13.73
C ILE A 78 11.55 10.62 -12.49
N GLU A 79 11.05 11.69 -11.89
CA GLU A 79 10.07 11.72 -10.81
C GLU A 79 8.80 10.97 -11.22
N GLN A 80 8.20 11.30 -12.36
CA GLN A 80 7.03 10.59 -12.90
C GLN A 80 7.33 9.11 -13.18
N VAL A 81 8.38 8.78 -13.93
CA VAL A 81 8.68 7.36 -14.27
C VAL A 81 8.96 6.52 -13.02
N THR A 82 9.52 7.14 -11.97
CA THR A 82 9.70 6.50 -10.66
C THR A 82 8.38 6.37 -9.91
N ALA A 83 7.50 7.37 -9.98
CA ALA A 83 6.16 7.30 -9.43
C ALA A 83 5.37 6.12 -10.03
N MET A 84 5.39 5.90 -11.35
CA MET A 84 4.74 4.75 -11.99
C MET A 84 5.20 3.41 -11.38
N LEU A 85 6.49 3.28 -11.08
CA LEU A 85 7.03 2.09 -10.41
C LEU A 85 6.56 1.98 -8.95
N LEU A 86 6.46 3.09 -8.23
CA LEU A 86 5.92 3.15 -6.86
C LEU A 86 4.42 2.85 -6.82
N THR A 87 3.63 3.36 -7.77
CA THR A 87 2.22 3.00 -8.00
C THR A 87 2.07 1.47 -8.13
N LYS A 88 2.86 0.84 -9.01
CA LYS A 88 2.77 -0.62 -9.19
C LYS A 88 3.19 -1.41 -7.94
N LEU A 89 4.14 -0.91 -7.15
CA LEU A 89 4.53 -1.51 -5.87
C LEU A 89 3.44 -1.33 -4.79
N LYS A 90 2.79 -0.16 -4.74
CA LYS A 90 1.61 0.11 -3.90
C LYS A 90 0.47 -0.85 -4.24
N GLU A 91 0.05 -0.94 -5.50
CA GLU A 91 -0.97 -1.90 -5.97
C GLU A 91 -0.63 -3.35 -5.58
N THR A 92 0.65 -3.73 -5.66
CA THR A 92 1.11 -5.09 -5.32
C THR A 92 1.00 -5.34 -3.81
N ALA A 93 1.34 -4.36 -2.98
CA ALA A 93 1.18 -4.43 -1.53
C ALA A 93 -0.31 -4.43 -1.13
N GLU A 94 -1.13 -3.55 -1.69
CA GLU A 94 -2.58 -3.48 -1.46
C GLU A 94 -3.28 -4.78 -1.88
N GLY A 95 -2.90 -5.32 -3.04
CA GLY A 95 -3.38 -6.60 -3.57
C GLY A 95 -3.01 -7.81 -2.73
N ALA A 96 -1.89 -7.77 -2.00
CA ALA A 96 -1.48 -8.82 -1.06
C ALA A 96 -2.13 -8.65 0.33
N LEU A 97 -2.13 -7.43 0.87
CA LEU A 97 -2.63 -7.10 2.21
C LEU A 97 -4.17 -7.00 2.31
N LYS A 98 -4.86 -6.87 1.16
CA LYS A 98 -6.30 -6.58 1.05
C LYS A 98 -6.72 -5.33 1.84
N LYS A 99 -5.84 -4.33 1.87
CA LYS A 99 -5.96 -3.04 2.59
C LYS A 99 -5.26 -1.94 1.80
N PRO A 100 -5.72 -0.67 1.87
CA PRO A 100 -5.03 0.47 1.25
C PRO A 100 -3.65 0.71 1.88
N VAL A 101 -2.71 1.26 1.11
CA VAL A 101 -1.35 1.61 1.55
C VAL A 101 -1.10 3.10 1.31
N ALA A 102 -1.08 3.87 2.41
CA ALA A 102 -0.83 5.31 2.38
C ALA A 102 0.64 5.65 2.71
N ASP A 103 1.20 5.06 3.77
CA ASP A 103 2.54 5.37 4.27
C ASP A 103 3.62 4.44 3.69
N CYS A 104 4.82 4.98 3.47
CA CYS A 104 5.99 4.19 3.06
C CYS A 104 7.32 4.72 3.62
N VAL A 105 8.34 3.86 3.58
CA VAL A 105 9.75 4.24 3.78
C VAL A 105 10.50 3.73 2.56
N ILE A 106 11.28 4.61 1.92
CA ILE A 106 11.97 4.30 0.65
C ILE A 106 13.48 4.27 0.90
N SER A 107 14.13 3.22 0.39
CA SER A 107 15.59 3.09 0.42
C SER A 107 16.24 3.90 -0.71
N VAL A 108 17.32 4.61 -0.37
CA VAL A 108 18.20 5.30 -1.33
C VAL A 108 19.65 4.90 -1.09
N PRO A 109 20.50 4.83 -2.13
CA PRO A 109 21.94 4.64 -1.94
C PRO A 109 22.50 5.71 -1.01
N CYS A 110 23.41 5.33 -0.12
CA CYS A 110 23.91 6.23 0.93
C CYS A 110 24.50 7.53 0.36
N TYR A 111 25.08 7.45 -0.85
CA TYR A 111 25.70 8.54 -1.60
C TYR A 111 24.73 9.48 -2.34
N TYR A 112 23.41 9.29 -2.26
CA TYR A 112 22.46 10.23 -2.85
C TYR A 112 22.58 11.63 -2.22
N THR A 113 22.68 12.65 -3.08
CA THR A 113 22.68 14.07 -2.74
C THR A 113 21.29 14.59 -2.32
N ASP A 114 21.23 15.80 -1.77
CA ASP A 114 19.99 16.50 -1.41
C ASP A 114 18.99 16.59 -2.59
N ALA A 115 19.45 16.91 -3.80
CA ALA A 115 18.62 16.98 -5.00
C ALA A 115 18.12 15.59 -5.45
N GLU A 116 18.98 14.57 -5.44
CA GLU A 116 18.59 13.17 -5.70
C GLU A 116 17.57 12.66 -4.67
N ARG A 117 17.68 13.10 -3.41
CA ARG A 117 16.72 12.79 -2.34
C ARG A 117 15.38 13.49 -2.54
N ARG A 118 15.35 14.80 -2.83
CA ARG A 118 14.11 15.55 -3.14
C ARG A 118 13.34 14.90 -4.30
N SER A 119 14.03 14.58 -5.39
CA SER A 119 13.49 13.89 -6.56
C SER A 119 12.80 12.55 -6.23
N VAL A 120 13.27 11.81 -5.20
CA VAL A 120 12.61 10.58 -4.72
C VAL A 120 11.42 10.87 -3.80
N VAL A 121 11.43 11.95 -3.00
CA VAL A 121 10.25 12.37 -2.21
C VAL A 121 9.12 12.84 -3.13
N ASP A 122 9.44 13.70 -4.10
CA ASP A 122 8.50 14.19 -5.11
C ASP A 122 7.87 13.01 -5.88
N ALA A 123 8.67 12.00 -6.28
CA ALA A 123 8.17 10.77 -6.92
C ALA A 123 7.22 9.95 -6.04
N ALA A 124 7.44 9.91 -4.72
CA ALA A 124 6.54 9.22 -3.79
C ALA A 124 5.20 9.96 -3.66
N GLN A 125 5.23 11.30 -3.61
CA GLN A 125 4.02 12.11 -3.58
C GLN A 125 3.19 11.98 -4.87
N ILE A 126 3.82 11.90 -6.04
CA ILE A 126 3.13 11.63 -7.32
C ILE A 126 2.41 10.27 -7.32
N ALA A 127 3.00 9.24 -6.69
CA ALA A 127 2.38 7.91 -6.54
C ALA A 127 1.30 7.85 -5.43
N GLY A 128 0.96 8.96 -4.79
CA GLY A 128 0.02 8.99 -3.68
C GLY A 128 0.50 8.19 -2.47
N LEU A 129 1.79 8.31 -2.13
CA LEU A 129 2.42 7.70 -0.96
C LEU A 129 3.05 8.77 -0.05
N ASN A 130 2.74 8.71 1.24
CA ASN A 130 3.38 9.51 2.27
C ASN A 130 4.73 8.89 2.65
N CYS A 131 5.82 9.48 2.18
CA CYS A 131 7.18 9.02 2.46
C CYS A 131 7.61 9.43 3.88
N LEU A 132 7.32 8.59 4.88
CA LEU A 132 7.67 8.82 6.29
C LEU A 132 9.18 9.00 6.52
N ARG A 133 10.03 8.33 5.72
CA ARG A 133 11.48 8.47 5.76
C ARG A 133 12.12 8.04 4.44
N LEU A 134 13.13 8.78 3.98
CA LEU A 134 14.16 8.23 3.09
C LEU A 134 15.28 7.64 3.95
N MET A 135 15.60 6.38 3.72
CA MET A 135 16.58 5.64 4.51
C MET A 135 17.77 5.25 3.63
N ASN A 136 18.99 5.41 4.14
CA ASN A 136 20.18 4.89 3.45
C ASN A 136 20.09 3.36 3.38
N GLU A 137 20.31 2.78 2.20
CA GLU A 137 20.20 1.32 1.95
C GLU A 137 21.01 0.49 2.95
N THR A 138 22.24 0.91 3.25
CA THR A 138 23.11 0.29 4.27
C THR A 138 22.56 0.43 5.70
N THR A 139 21.93 1.55 6.04
CA THR A 139 21.28 1.74 7.37
C THR A 139 20.02 0.88 7.50
N ALA A 140 19.29 0.64 6.41
CA ALA A 140 18.17 -0.31 6.39
C ALA A 140 18.66 -1.75 6.66
N VAL A 141 19.75 -2.16 6.03
CA VAL A 141 20.42 -3.46 6.28
C VAL A 141 20.91 -3.54 7.73
N ALA A 142 21.50 -2.47 8.27
CA ALA A 142 21.93 -2.39 9.66
C ALA A 142 20.76 -2.51 10.66
N LEU A 143 19.60 -1.93 10.37
CA LEU A 143 18.38 -2.10 11.19
C LEU A 143 17.85 -3.54 11.13
N ALA A 144 17.79 -4.12 9.92
CA ALA A 144 17.36 -5.50 9.70
C ALA A 144 18.29 -6.51 10.39
N TYR A 145 19.57 -6.18 10.60
CA TYR A 145 20.48 -6.91 11.47
C TYR A 145 20.20 -6.67 12.95
N GLY A 146 20.27 -5.41 13.39
CA GLY A 146 20.34 -5.05 14.81
C GLY A 146 19.10 -5.39 15.62
N ILE A 147 17.90 -5.29 15.04
CA ILE A 147 16.66 -5.45 15.81
C ILE A 147 16.40 -6.89 16.29
N TYR A 148 16.88 -7.88 15.52
CA TYR A 148 16.70 -9.31 15.82
C TYR A 148 17.86 -9.92 16.63
N LYS A 149 19.04 -9.29 16.69
CA LYS A 149 20.14 -9.76 17.54
C LYS A 149 19.78 -9.55 19.02
N GLN A 150 19.75 -10.64 19.78
CA GLN A 150 19.45 -10.61 21.22
C GLN A 150 20.73 -10.41 22.07
N ASP A 151 21.89 -10.76 21.53
CA ASP A 151 23.21 -10.80 22.15
C ASP A 151 24.02 -9.50 21.98
N LEU A 152 23.36 -8.38 21.69
CA LEU A 152 24.03 -7.08 21.55
C LEU A 152 24.50 -6.54 22.93
N PRO A 153 25.68 -5.91 23.01
CA PRO A 153 26.20 -5.33 24.25
C PRO A 153 25.23 -4.33 24.89
N ALA A 154 25.26 -4.21 26.22
CA ALA A 154 24.48 -3.22 26.95
C ALA A 154 24.85 -1.76 26.51
N PRO A 155 23.98 -0.76 26.71
CA PRO A 155 24.27 0.64 26.33
C PRO A 155 25.55 1.23 26.94
N GLU A 156 25.99 0.68 28.07
CA GLU A 156 27.17 1.08 28.84
C GLU A 156 28.46 0.33 28.41
N GLU A 157 28.30 -0.77 27.67
CA GLU A 157 29.39 -1.60 27.17
C GLU A 157 29.97 -1.06 25.85
N LYS A 158 31.18 -1.50 25.50
CA LYS A 158 31.78 -1.18 24.19
C LYS A 158 30.86 -1.68 23.07
N PRO A 159 30.51 -0.84 22.08
CA PRO A 159 29.62 -1.24 21.01
C PRO A 159 30.23 -2.34 20.14
N ARG A 160 29.37 -3.20 19.61
CA ARG A 160 29.76 -4.20 18.61
C ARG A 160 29.85 -3.54 17.24
N ASN A 161 31.07 -3.38 16.72
CA ASN A 161 31.31 -2.81 15.39
C ASN A 161 31.06 -3.88 14.30
N VAL A 162 30.16 -3.63 13.36
CA VAL A 162 29.87 -4.51 12.21
C VAL A 162 30.00 -3.70 10.92
N VAL A 163 30.65 -4.28 9.91
CA VAL A 163 30.71 -3.72 8.56
C VAL A 163 29.62 -4.37 7.71
N PHE A 164 28.83 -3.54 7.01
CA PHE A 164 27.89 -3.99 5.98
C PHE A 164 28.42 -3.60 4.61
N VAL A 165 28.54 -4.59 3.72
CA VAL A 165 29.05 -4.43 2.35
C VAL A 165 27.93 -4.78 1.37
N ASP A 166 27.47 -3.79 0.61
CA ASP A 166 26.41 -3.94 -0.39
C ASP A 166 26.99 -3.73 -1.80
N LEU A 167 26.91 -4.76 -2.64
CA LEU A 167 27.25 -4.67 -4.06
C LEU A 167 26.03 -5.03 -4.91
N GLY A 168 25.26 -3.99 -5.24
CA GLY A 168 24.04 -4.08 -6.02
C GLY A 168 24.26 -4.15 -7.54
N HIS A 169 23.22 -3.84 -8.32
CA HIS A 169 23.30 -3.85 -9.77
C HIS A 169 24.15 -2.70 -10.34
N SER A 170 24.20 -1.53 -9.71
CA SER A 170 24.79 -0.32 -10.31
C SER A 170 25.50 0.62 -9.32
N GLY A 171 25.86 0.11 -8.14
CA GLY A 171 26.54 0.84 -7.07
C GLY A 171 27.12 -0.12 -6.05
N TYR A 172 28.26 0.26 -5.49
CA TYR A 172 28.99 -0.43 -4.43
C TYR A 172 29.03 0.50 -3.21
N GLN A 173 28.58 0.04 -2.05
CA GLN A 173 28.53 0.86 -0.84
C GLN A 173 28.84 0.04 0.41
N VAL A 174 29.51 0.69 1.36
CA VAL A 174 30.04 0.08 2.57
C VAL A 174 29.70 1.00 3.73
N SER A 175 29.18 0.44 4.82
CA SER A 175 28.98 1.18 6.08
C SER A 175 29.60 0.43 7.24
N VAL A 176 30.03 1.14 8.28
CA VAL A 176 30.47 0.55 9.55
C VAL A 176 29.62 1.11 10.68
N CYS A 177 29.03 0.20 11.45
CA CYS A 177 27.98 0.48 12.41
C CYS A 177 28.35 -0.02 13.80
N ALA A 178 28.16 0.83 14.80
CA ALA A 178 28.25 0.51 16.20
C ALA A 178 26.87 0.10 16.75
N PHE A 179 26.76 -1.11 17.29
CA PHE A 179 25.56 -1.62 17.93
C PHE A 179 25.68 -1.75 19.44
N ASN A 180 24.64 -1.29 20.15
CA ASN A 180 24.30 -1.68 21.51
C ASN A 180 22.84 -2.17 21.52
N LYS A 181 22.40 -2.77 22.63
CA LYS A 181 21.02 -3.27 22.84
C LYS A 181 20.01 -2.13 22.64
N GLY A 182 19.22 -2.21 21.56
CA GLY A 182 18.21 -1.20 21.19
C GLY A 182 18.76 0.06 20.51
N LYS A 183 20.01 0.05 20.03
CA LYS A 183 20.64 1.23 19.42
C LYS A 183 21.62 0.86 18.31
N LEU A 184 21.47 1.47 17.14
CA LEU A 184 22.48 1.48 16.08
C LEU A 184 22.94 2.91 15.78
N LYS A 185 24.24 3.05 15.55
CA LYS A 185 24.87 4.28 15.05
C LYS A 185 25.77 3.93 13.86
N ILE A 186 25.50 4.50 12.70
CA ILE A 186 26.48 4.50 11.61
C ILE A 186 27.64 5.42 12.01
N LEU A 187 28.89 4.95 11.84
CA LEU A 187 30.09 5.72 12.17
C LEU A 187 30.65 6.42 10.92
N ALA A 188 30.72 5.70 9.81
CA ALA A 188 31.20 6.17 8.52
C ALA A 188 30.53 5.41 7.37
N THR A 189 30.62 5.96 6.16
CA THR A 189 30.21 5.31 4.91
C THR A 189 31.23 5.58 3.79
N ALA A 190 31.40 4.63 2.88
CA ALA A 190 32.25 4.74 1.69
C ALA A 190 31.63 3.97 0.52
N PHE A 191 31.92 4.37 -0.72
CA PHE A 191 31.19 3.86 -1.89
C PHE A 191 31.97 4.05 -3.19
N ASP A 192 31.62 3.24 -4.20
CA ASP A 192 31.94 3.46 -5.61
C ASP A 192 30.62 3.45 -6.42
N GLN A 193 30.20 4.63 -6.85
CA GLN A 193 28.99 4.84 -7.64
C GLN A 193 29.11 4.41 -9.12
N HIS A 194 30.27 3.92 -9.56
CA HIS A 194 30.51 3.44 -10.93
C HIS A 194 30.93 1.96 -10.93
N MET A 195 30.55 1.20 -9.90
CA MET A 195 30.82 -0.22 -9.76
C MET A 195 29.56 -0.94 -9.29
N GLY A 196 29.14 -1.98 -10.01
CA GLY A 196 28.04 -2.85 -9.64
C GLY A 196 27.91 -4.02 -10.61
N GLY A 197 26.91 -4.88 -10.39
CA GLY A 197 26.66 -6.05 -11.22
C GLY A 197 26.62 -5.78 -12.74
N LYS A 198 26.12 -4.60 -13.17
CA LYS A 198 26.04 -4.20 -14.58
C LYS A 198 27.40 -3.98 -15.23
N ASP A 199 28.42 -3.61 -14.46
CA ASP A 199 29.73 -3.25 -14.99
C ASP A 199 30.52 -4.52 -15.36
N PHE A 200 30.31 -5.60 -14.60
CA PHE A 200 30.68 -6.96 -14.99
C PHE A 200 29.90 -7.46 -16.22
N ASP A 201 28.62 -7.10 -16.37
CA ASP A 201 27.84 -7.43 -17.59
C ASP A 201 28.38 -6.68 -18.81
N GLU A 202 28.76 -5.41 -18.65
CA GLU A 202 29.34 -4.60 -19.72
C GLU A 202 30.70 -5.14 -20.19
N VAL A 203 31.53 -5.72 -19.32
CA VAL A 203 32.76 -6.44 -19.72
C VAL A 203 32.42 -7.64 -20.63
N LEU A 204 31.48 -8.49 -20.21
CA LEU A 204 31.05 -9.66 -20.99
C LEU A 204 30.44 -9.26 -22.35
N VAL A 205 29.57 -8.24 -22.37
CA VAL A 205 28.95 -7.74 -23.60
C VAL A 205 30.00 -7.17 -24.56
N ASN A 206 31.02 -6.46 -24.06
CA ASN A 206 32.12 -5.98 -24.90
C ASN A 206 32.93 -7.15 -25.48
N HIS A 207 33.26 -8.16 -24.68
CA HIS A 207 33.96 -9.37 -25.14
C HIS A 207 33.21 -10.07 -26.28
N PHE A 208 31.93 -10.38 -26.10
CA PHE A 208 31.13 -11.06 -27.12
C PHE A 208 30.81 -10.17 -28.33
N CYS A 209 30.71 -8.83 -28.18
CA CYS A 209 30.64 -7.94 -29.33
C CYS A 209 31.90 -8.01 -30.20
N GLU A 210 33.08 -8.12 -29.58
CA GLU A 210 34.34 -8.32 -30.31
C GLU A 210 34.47 -9.72 -30.91
N GLU A 211 34.08 -10.78 -30.19
CA GLU A 211 34.07 -12.14 -30.74
C GLU A 211 33.15 -12.21 -31.96
N PHE A 212 31.91 -11.72 -31.85
CA PHE A 212 30.93 -11.82 -32.92
C PHE A 212 31.25 -10.90 -34.10
N GLY A 213 31.89 -9.74 -33.86
CA GLY A 213 32.47 -8.92 -34.92
C GLY A 213 33.60 -9.62 -35.70
N LYS A 214 34.43 -10.43 -35.03
CA LYS A 214 35.53 -11.19 -35.66
C LYS A 214 35.05 -12.48 -36.34
N LYS A 215 34.11 -13.19 -35.72
CA LYS A 215 33.66 -14.55 -36.06
C LYS A 215 32.48 -14.57 -37.03
N TYR A 216 31.47 -13.72 -36.78
CA TYR A 216 30.22 -13.63 -37.55
C TYR A 216 30.10 -12.35 -38.37
N LYS A 217 31.01 -11.37 -38.21
CA LYS A 217 30.99 -10.04 -38.84
C LYS A 217 29.77 -9.18 -38.44
N LEU A 218 29.24 -9.39 -37.24
CA LEU A 218 28.05 -8.71 -36.73
C LEU A 218 28.39 -7.44 -35.93
N GLU A 219 27.87 -6.29 -36.36
CA GLU A 219 27.97 -5.02 -35.62
C GLU A 219 26.87 -4.86 -34.56
N VAL A 220 26.90 -5.69 -33.52
CA VAL A 220 25.86 -5.79 -32.46
C VAL A 220 25.44 -4.42 -31.89
N LYS A 221 26.42 -3.53 -31.66
CA LYS A 221 26.20 -2.20 -31.07
C LYS A 221 25.36 -1.26 -31.96
N SER A 222 25.19 -1.56 -33.25
CA SER A 222 24.32 -0.81 -34.17
C SER A 222 22.82 -1.14 -34.00
N LYS A 223 22.47 -2.27 -33.37
CA LYS A 223 21.10 -2.77 -33.23
C LYS A 223 20.70 -2.88 -31.75
N PRO A 224 19.95 -1.89 -31.19
CA PRO A 224 19.56 -1.92 -29.77
C PRO A 224 18.87 -3.21 -29.31
N ARG A 225 18.03 -3.84 -30.15
CA ARG A 225 17.38 -5.12 -29.83
C ARG A 225 18.38 -6.27 -29.65
N ALA A 226 19.41 -6.37 -30.50
CA ALA A 226 20.44 -7.39 -30.38
C ALA A 226 21.34 -7.13 -29.16
N LEU A 227 21.74 -5.87 -28.94
CA LEU A 227 22.52 -5.47 -27.77
C LEU A 227 21.79 -5.78 -26.45
N VAL A 228 20.49 -5.51 -26.35
CA VAL A 228 19.66 -5.84 -25.18
C VAL A 228 19.57 -7.36 -24.95
N ARG A 229 19.40 -8.17 -26.01
CA ARG A 229 19.44 -9.64 -25.89
C ARG A 229 20.81 -10.11 -25.37
N LEU A 230 21.91 -9.57 -25.89
CA LEU A 230 23.25 -9.93 -25.43
C LEU A 230 23.48 -9.57 -23.96
N TYR A 231 22.98 -8.41 -23.49
CA TYR A 231 23.00 -8.07 -22.07
C TYR A 231 22.23 -9.08 -21.20
N GLN A 232 21.09 -9.59 -21.65
CA GLN A 232 20.30 -10.60 -20.91
C GLN A 232 21.04 -11.93 -20.79
N GLU A 233 21.68 -12.40 -21.87
CA GLU A 233 22.45 -13.66 -21.85
C GLU A 233 23.79 -13.51 -21.10
N CYS A 234 24.44 -12.35 -21.16
CA CYS A 234 25.61 -12.06 -20.31
C CYS A 234 25.25 -12.02 -18.82
N GLU A 235 24.10 -11.44 -18.45
CA GLU A 235 23.63 -11.41 -17.05
C GLU A 235 23.36 -12.83 -16.52
N LYS A 236 22.82 -13.72 -17.37
CA LYS A 236 22.65 -15.15 -17.07
C LYS A 236 24.00 -15.85 -16.92
N LEU A 237 24.91 -15.70 -17.90
CA LEU A 237 26.24 -16.34 -17.90
C LEU A 237 27.04 -15.96 -16.64
N LYS A 238 27.05 -14.68 -16.26
CA LYS A 238 27.68 -14.19 -15.01
C LYS A 238 27.14 -14.88 -13.76
N LYS A 239 25.81 -15.10 -13.69
CA LYS A 239 25.17 -15.80 -12.56
C LYS A 239 25.55 -17.29 -12.55
N LEU A 240 25.56 -17.95 -13.71
CA LEU A 240 25.98 -19.34 -13.85
C LEU A 240 27.47 -19.51 -13.47
N MET A 241 28.35 -18.61 -13.90
CA MET A 241 29.77 -18.57 -13.49
C MET A 241 29.96 -18.27 -12.00
N SER A 242 29.00 -17.64 -11.32
CA SER A 242 29.08 -17.44 -9.86
C SER A 242 28.87 -18.74 -9.07
N ALA A 243 28.15 -19.72 -9.64
CA ALA A 243 28.00 -21.07 -9.08
C ALA A 243 29.08 -22.02 -9.61
N ASN A 244 29.19 -22.17 -10.94
CA ASN A 244 30.07 -23.11 -11.62
C ASN A 244 31.40 -22.46 -12.03
N SER A 245 32.51 -23.20 -11.91
CA SER A 245 33.84 -22.74 -12.35
C SER A 245 34.27 -23.32 -13.70
N SER A 246 33.49 -24.24 -14.27
CA SER A 246 33.72 -24.84 -15.58
C SER A 246 33.53 -23.83 -16.71
N ASP A 247 33.92 -24.24 -17.91
CA ASP A 247 33.51 -23.60 -19.16
C ASP A 247 31.98 -23.71 -19.33
N LEU A 248 31.34 -22.63 -19.77
CA LEU A 248 29.89 -22.50 -19.91
C LEU A 248 29.54 -21.89 -21.28
N PRO A 249 28.55 -22.45 -22.00
CA PRO A 249 28.15 -21.93 -23.31
C PRO A 249 27.29 -20.67 -23.20
N LEU A 250 27.40 -19.80 -24.19
CA LEU A 250 26.46 -18.74 -24.51
C LEU A 250 26.01 -18.94 -25.96
N ASN A 251 24.73 -19.30 -26.14
CA ASN A 251 24.13 -19.55 -27.46
C ASN A 251 22.91 -18.64 -27.60
N ILE A 252 22.78 -17.96 -28.75
CA ILE A 252 21.63 -17.09 -29.04
C ILE A 252 21.17 -17.32 -30.49
N GLU A 253 19.98 -17.89 -30.63
CA GLU A 253 19.33 -18.20 -31.91
C GLU A 253 18.77 -16.94 -32.57
N CYS A 254 18.83 -16.87 -33.91
CA CYS A 254 18.40 -15.75 -34.75
C CYS A 254 18.77 -14.38 -34.14
N PHE A 255 20.05 -14.22 -33.78
CA PHE A 255 20.50 -13.13 -32.90
C PHE A 255 20.44 -11.76 -33.58
N MET A 256 20.98 -11.70 -34.80
CA MET A 256 20.99 -10.54 -35.69
C MET A 256 21.13 -11.04 -37.14
N ASP A 257 20.40 -10.43 -38.07
CA ASP A 257 20.43 -10.74 -39.51
C ASP A 257 20.30 -12.26 -39.80
N ASP A 258 19.41 -12.92 -39.05
CA ASP A 258 19.10 -14.36 -39.04
C ASP A 258 20.30 -15.31 -38.81
N ILE A 259 21.39 -14.80 -38.21
CA ILE A 259 22.56 -15.58 -37.81
C ILE A 259 22.44 -16.00 -36.34
N ASP A 260 22.66 -17.30 -36.08
CA ASP A 260 22.86 -17.84 -34.74
C ASP A 260 24.28 -17.58 -34.26
N VAL A 261 24.43 -17.13 -33.00
CA VAL A 261 25.75 -16.92 -32.38
C VAL A 261 25.96 -17.91 -31.24
N SER A 262 27.16 -18.48 -31.18
CA SER A 262 27.62 -19.31 -30.07
C SER A 262 28.99 -18.85 -29.59
N GLY A 263 29.23 -18.97 -28.29
CA GLY A 263 30.50 -18.68 -27.61
C GLY A 263 30.58 -19.50 -26.32
N HIS A 264 31.70 -19.44 -25.63
CA HIS A 264 31.90 -20.12 -24.35
C HIS A 264 32.83 -19.30 -23.45
N LEU A 265 32.69 -19.45 -22.13
CA LEU A 265 33.54 -18.77 -21.15
C LEU A 265 33.57 -19.54 -19.83
N ASN A 266 34.73 -19.56 -19.17
CA ASN A 266 34.87 -20.04 -17.79
C ASN A 266 35.09 -18.89 -16.78
N ARG A 267 34.89 -19.19 -15.49
CA ARG A 267 35.05 -18.22 -14.39
C ARG A 267 36.42 -17.55 -14.38
N GLY A 268 37.51 -18.29 -14.63
CA GLY A 268 38.86 -17.75 -14.55
C GLY A 268 39.11 -16.66 -15.59
N GLN A 269 38.68 -16.90 -16.84
CA GLN A 269 38.74 -15.90 -17.92
C GLN A 269 37.88 -14.67 -17.61
N PHE A 270 36.68 -14.88 -17.05
CA PHE A 270 35.81 -13.78 -16.62
C PHE A 270 36.44 -12.93 -15.50
N GLU A 271 37.05 -13.56 -14.50
CA GLU A 271 37.71 -12.86 -13.39
C GLU A 271 39.00 -12.14 -13.85
N GLU A 272 39.74 -12.71 -14.81
CA GLU A 272 40.86 -12.04 -15.49
C GLU A 272 40.41 -10.79 -16.27
N MET A 273 39.37 -10.91 -17.10
CA MET A 273 38.79 -9.76 -17.83
C MET A 273 38.21 -8.68 -16.91
N CYS A 274 37.85 -9.02 -15.67
CA CYS A 274 37.32 -8.09 -14.67
C CYS A 274 38.39 -7.52 -13.73
N ALA A 275 39.69 -7.73 -13.97
CA ALA A 275 40.77 -7.33 -13.07
C ALA A 275 40.69 -5.86 -12.60
N ASP A 276 40.42 -4.91 -13.52
CA ASP A 276 40.30 -3.47 -13.20
C ASP A 276 39.10 -3.15 -12.28
N ILE A 277 37.99 -3.87 -12.46
CA ILE A 277 36.79 -3.73 -11.60
C ILE A 277 37.08 -4.38 -10.24
N LEU A 278 37.72 -5.54 -10.23
CA LEU A 278 38.07 -6.26 -9.01
C LEU A 278 39.11 -5.53 -8.16
N ALA A 279 40.02 -4.76 -8.77
CA ALA A 279 40.97 -3.89 -8.06
C ALA A 279 40.28 -2.76 -7.27
N ARG A 280 39.09 -2.30 -7.72
CA ARG A 280 38.33 -1.22 -7.05
C ARG A 280 37.57 -1.68 -5.81
N VAL A 281 37.42 -2.99 -5.57
CA VAL A 281 36.75 -3.56 -4.37
C VAL A 281 37.36 -3.02 -3.08
N GLU A 282 38.68 -2.86 -3.03
CA GLU A 282 39.42 -2.59 -1.78
C GLU A 282 39.45 -1.09 -1.41
N ALA A 283 39.24 -0.17 -2.36
CA ALA A 283 39.37 1.27 -2.10
C ALA A 283 38.30 1.84 -1.12
N PRO A 284 37.00 1.51 -1.24
CA PRO A 284 36.01 1.86 -0.20
C PRO A 284 36.27 1.18 1.15
N LEU A 285 36.88 -0.01 1.16
CA LEU A 285 37.22 -0.72 2.40
C LEU A 285 38.37 -0.03 3.15
N HIS A 286 39.41 0.42 2.45
CA HIS A 286 40.44 1.27 3.04
C HIS A 286 39.85 2.59 3.58
N SER A 287 39.08 3.29 2.75
CA SER A 287 38.56 4.61 3.10
C SER A 287 37.56 4.61 4.25
N ILE A 288 36.79 3.54 4.46
CA ILE A 288 35.86 3.48 5.60
C ILE A 288 36.56 3.22 6.93
N MET A 289 37.61 2.41 6.95
CA MET A 289 38.37 2.12 8.18
C MET A 289 39.13 3.36 8.65
N GLU A 290 39.71 4.12 7.71
CA GLU A 290 40.30 5.45 7.95
C GLU A 290 39.24 6.43 8.50
N GLN A 291 38.11 6.59 7.82
CA GLN A 291 37.04 7.52 8.24
C GLN A 291 36.40 7.18 9.59
N ALA A 292 36.38 5.91 9.98
CA ALA A 292 35.88 5.47 11.29
C ALA A 292 36.94 5.50 12.40
N ASN A 293 38.22 5.71 12.05
CA ASN A 293 39.38 5.55 12.94
C ASN A 293 39.39 4.18 13.67
N LEU A 294 39.14 3.11 12.91
CA LEU A 294 39.13 1.72 13.39
C LEU A 294 40.17 0.88 12.65
N LYS A 295 40.63 -0.19 13.27
CA LYS A 295 41.44 -1.24 12.63
C LYS A 295 40.57 -2.43 12.24
N THR A 296 41.08 -3.30 11.38
CA THR A 296 40.38 -4.56 11.00
C THR A 296 40.23 -5.53 12.18
N GLU A 297 41.05 -5.42 13.22
CA GLU A 297 40.90 -6.16 14.48
C GLU A 297 39.69 -5.72 15.32
N ASP A 298 39.27 -4.44 15.23
CA ASP A 298 38.14 -3.88 15.99
C ASP A 298 36.76 -4.25 15.41
N ILE A 299 36.72 -4.91 14.25
CA ILE A 299 35.48 -5.30 13.56
C ILE A 299 35.05 -6.69 14.04
N TYR A 300 33.82 -6.79 14.58
CA TYR A 300 33.24 -8.05 15.03
C TYR A 300 32.93 -8.97 13.83
N ALA A 301 32.14 -8.48 12.87
CA ALA A 301 31.69 -9.22 11.70
C ALA A 301 31.61 -8.32 10.45
N VAL A 302 31.61 -8.97 9.28
CA VAL A 302 31.44 -8.34 7.98
C VAL A 302 30.28 -9.04 7.27
N GLU A 303 29.12 -8.39 7.21
CA GLU A 303 27.92 -8.92 6.55
C GLU A 303 27.88 -8.45 5.09
N ILE A 304 27.66 -9.37 4.15
CA ILE A 304 27.58 -9.07 2.71
C ILE A 304 26.15 -9.18 2.16
N VAL A 305 25.74 -8.20 1.38
CA VAL A 305 24.42 -8.10 0.74
C VAL A 305 24.53 -7.57 -0.71
N GLY A 306 23.41 -7.52 -1.41
CA GLY A 306 23.37 -7.07 -2.81
C GLY A 306 23.76 -8.18 -3.79
N GLY A 307 23.01 -8.30 -4.89
CA GLY A 307 23.06 -9.48 -5.75
C GLY A 307 24.42 -9.77 -6.44
N ALA A 308 25.32 -8.79 -6.56
CA ALA A 308 26.64 -8.97 -7.16
C ALA A 308 27.76 -9.29 -6.14
N SER A 309 27.49 -9.16 -4.82
CA SER A 309 28.38 -9.72 -3.77
C SER A 309 28.50 -11.25 -3.84
N ARG A 310 27.63 -11.91 -4.64
CA ARG A 310 27.66 -13.36 -4.91
C ARG A 310 28.88 -13.81 -5.73
N ILE A 311 29.56 -12.91 -6.44
CA ILE A 311 30.74 -13.22 -7.29
C ILE A 311 31.91 -13.70 -6.40
N PRO A 312 32.51 -14.88 -6.65
CA PRO A 312 33.58 -15.45 -5.81
C PRO A 312 34.77 -14.53 -5.58
N ALA A 313 35.40 -13.99 -6.64
CA ALA A 313 36.54 -13.07 -6.51
C ALA A 313 36.23 -11.79 -5.71
N VAL A 314 34.97 -11.33 -5.66
CA VAL A 314 34.57 -10.18 -4.82
C VAL A 314 34.60 -10.59 -3.34
N LYS A 315 33.99 -11.73 -2.99
CA LYS A 315 34.03 -12.27 -1.62
C LYS A 315 35.46 -12.51 -1.16
N GLU A 316 36.29 -13.10 -2.01
CA GLU A 316 37.68 -13.41 -1.69
C GLU A 316 38.48 -12.16 -1.32
N ARG A 317 38.30 -11.04 -2.05
CA ARG A 317 38.97 -9.76 -1.76
C ARG A 317 38.51 -9.14 -0.45
N ILE A 318 37.21 -9.08 -0.20
CA ILE A 318 36.65 -8.54 1.05
C ILE A 318 37.15 -9.37 2.25
N GLY A 319 37.13 -10.71 2.13
CA GLY A 319 37.62 -11.63 3.17
C GLY A 319 39.12 -11.49 3.42
N LYS A 320 39.93 -11.35 2.37
CA LYS A 320 41.39 -11.08 2.48
C LYS A 320 41.69 -9.76 3.16
N PHE A 321 40.95 -8.69 2.84
CA PHE A 321 41.12 -7.37 3.45
C PHE A 321 40.85 -7.41 4.96
N PHE A 322 39.70 -7.93 5.38
CA PHE A 322 39.34 -7.99 6.81
C PHE A 322 40.02 -9.13 7.58
N ARG A 323 40.62 -10.11 6.88
CA ARG A 323 41.21 -11.34 7.44
C ARG A 323 40.22 -12.13 8.29
N LYS A 324 38.94 -12.11 7.89
CA LYS A 324 37.78 -12.68 8.58
C LYS A 324 36.89 -13.39 7.57
N GLU A 325 36.20 -14.44 8.02
CA GLU A 325 35.14 -15.06 7.24
C GLU A 325 33.96 -14.09 7.08
N LEU A 326 33.34 -14.09 5.89
CA LEU A 326 32.23 -13.19 5.58
C LEU A 326 30.91 -13.77 6.08
N SER A 327 30.19 -12.97 6.85
CA SER A 327 28.87 -13.34 7.35
C SER A 327 27.80 -13.13 6.28
N THR A 328 26.84 -14.04 6.25
CA THR A 328 25.62 -13.95 5.43
C THR A 328 24.40 -14.28 6.30
N THR A 329 24.29 -13.66 7.48
CA THR A 329 23.14 -13.91 8.38
C THR A 329 21.87 -13.18 7.95
N LEU A 330 21.98 -12.33 6.92
CA LEU A 330 20.89 -11.62 6.26
C LEU A 330 20.61 -12.20 4.88
N ASN A 331 19.34 -12.18 4.45
CA ASN A 331 19.00 -12.43 3.04
C ASN A 331 19.49 -11.24 2.19
N ALA A 332 20.47 -11.52 1.32
CA ALA A 332 21.19 -10.52 0.52
C ALA A 332 20.33 -9.72 -0.47
N ASP A 333 19.14 -10.21 -0.86
CA ASP A 333 18.22 -9.48 -1.75
C ASP A 333 17.09 -8.76 -1.00
N GLU A 334 16.75 -9.19 0.22
CA GLU A 334 15.60 -8.69 0.99
C GLU A 334 15.97 -7.74 2.15
N ALA A 335 17.22 -7.76 2.64
CA ALA A 335 17.62 -7.07 3.87
C ALA A 335 17.27 -5.56 3.87
N VAL A 336 17.49 -4.88 2.75
CA VAL A 336 17.12 -3.46 2.56
C VAL A 336 15.61 -3.25 2.73
N ALA A 337 14.78 -4.04 2.03
CA ALA A 337 13.33 -3.91 2.05
C ALA A 337 12.74 -4.25 3.44
N ARG A 338 13.26 -5.28 4.09
CA ARG A 338 12.92 -5.64 5.48
C ARG A 338 13.28 -4.50 6.45
N GLY A 339 14.43 -3.88 6.29
CA GLY A 339 14.85 -2.70 7.05
C GLY A 339 13.90 -1.51 6.88
N CYS A 340 13.50 -1.19 5.65
CA CYS A 340 12.53 -0.13 5.39
C CYS A 340 11.13 -0.45 5.95
N ALA A 341 10.67 -1.70 5.87
CA ALA A 341 9.40 -2.11 6.47
C ALA A 341 9.40 -1.98 8.00
N LEU A 342 10.49 -2.39 8.66
CA LEU A 342 10.70 -2.21 10.09
C LEU A 342 10.73 -0.71 10.46
N GLN A 343 11.44 0.11 9.69
CA GLN A 343 11.48 1.56 9.90
C GLN A 343 10.11 2.22 9.70
N CYS A 344 9.28 1.72 8.78
CA CYS A 344 7.92 2.19 8.59
C CYS A 344 7.05 1.86 9.81
N ALA A 345 7.15 0.64 10.35
CA ALA A 345 6.46 0.25 11.58
C ALA A 345 6.93 1.06 12.82
N ILE A 346 8.21 1.40 12.92
CA ILE A 346 8.76 2.29 13.98
C ILE A 346 8.19 3.72 13.90
N LEU A 347 7.81 4.20 12.71
CA LEU A 347 7.28 5.55 12.49
C LEU A 347 5.74 5.60 12.47
N SER A 348 5.07 4.46 12.45
CA SER A 348 3.60 4.38 12.36
C SER A 348 2.97 4.38 13.75
N PRO A 349 2.02 5.29 14.04
CA PRO A 349 1.33 5.32 15.34
C PRO A 349 0.41 4.11 15.56
N ALA A 350 0.15 3.30 14.52
CA ALA A 350 -0.70 2.12 14.61
C ALA A 350 0.01 0.86 15.15
N PHE A 351 1.35 0.85 15.26
CA PHE A 351 2.12 -0.33 15.63
C PHE A 351 3.06 -0.08 16.82
N LYS A 352 2.79 -0.72 17.97
CA LYS A 352 3.73 -0.72 19.10
C LYS A 352 4.85 -1.74 18.87
N VAL A 353 5.92 -1.30 18.23
CA VAL A 353 7.14 -2.10 18.01
C VAL A 353 8.16 -1.91 19.15
N ARG A 354 9.17 -2.78 19.21
CA ARG A 354 10.31 -2.65 20.13
C ARG A 354 11.08 -1.35 19.83
N GLU A 355 11.29 -0.53 20.85
CA GLU A 355 12.10 0.68 20.73
C GLU A 355 13.50 0.37 20.22
N PHE A 356 13.90 1.09 19.17
CA PHE A 356 15.20 0.94 18.53
C PHE A 356 15.70 2.29 18.01
N SER A 357 16.74 2.84 18.65
CA SER A 357 17.31 4.14 18.28
C SER A 357 18.26 4.01 17.08
N ILE A 358 18.14 4.92 16.11
CA ILE A 358 18.83 4.87 14.82
C ILE A 358 19.50 6.22 14.54
N THR A 359 20.83 6.27 14.61
CA THR A 359 21.62 7.43 14.17
C THR A 359 22.27 7.11 12.82
N ASP A 360 21.93 7.89 11.80
CA ASP A 360 22.50 7.79 10.45
C ASP A 360 23.56 8.89 10.23
N VAL A 361 24.26 8.89 9.08
CA VAL A 361 25.29 9.88 8.73
C VAL A 361 25.09 10.50 7.35
N VAL A 362 25.60 11.72 7.17
CA VAL A 362 25.59 12.44 5.88
C VAL A 362 26.96 12.29 5.20
N PRO A 363 27.05 11.75 3.97
CA PRO A 363 28.33 11.42 3.32
C PRO A 363 29.13 12.65 2.84
N TYR A 364 28.51 13.83 2.78
CA TYR A 364 29.09 15.05 2.22
C TYR A 364 29.08 16.19 3.24
N PRO A 365 30.19 16.97 3.37
CA PRO A 365 30.18 18.19 4.17
C PRO A 365 29.33 19.26 3.51
N VAL A 366 28.51 19.96 4.31
CA VAL A 366 27.62 21.05 3.86
C VAL A 366 28.05 22.35 4.52
N SER A 367 28.37 23.32 3.68
CA SER A 367 28.77 24.67 4.04
C SER A 367 27.72 25.70 3.63
N LEU A 368 27.71 26.84 4.32
CA LEU A 368 26.91 28.01 3.97
C LEU A 368 27.78 29.17 3.51
N LYS A 369 27.26 29.96 2.57
CA LYS A 369 27.79 31.25 2.10
C LYS A 369 26.80 32.37 2.35
N TRP A 370 27.34 33.56 2.57
CA TRP A 370 26.57 34.80 2.70
C TRP A 370 27.43 36.04 2.41
N ASN A 371 26.80 37.14 2.00
CA ASN A 371 27.49 38.42 1.88
C ASN A 371 27.83 38.97 3.27
N SER A 372 29.06 39.38 3.54
CA SER A 372 29.40 40.07 4.78
C SER A 372 28.80 41.48 4.81
N ALA A 373 28.82 42.12 5.98
CA ALA A 373 28.51 43.55 6.17
C ALA A 373 29.65 44.29 6.90
N ALA A 374 30.76 43.60 7.15
CA ALA A 374 31.97 44.12 7.78
C ALA A 374 33.22 43.98 6.89
N GLU A 375 33.10 43.25 5.78
CA GLU A 375 34.13 43.00 4.77
C GLU A 375 33.46 43.09 3.38
N ASP A 376 34.13 43.65 2.38
CA ASP A 376 33.64 43.68 0.99
C ASP A 376 33.81 42.31 0.31
N GLY A 377 33.11 41.30 0.83
CA GLY A 377 33.28 39.91 0.40
C GLY A 377 32.17 38.95 0.83
N VAL A 378 32.26 37.73 0.28
CA VAL A 378 31.43 36.58 0.65
C VAL A 378 32.15 35.82 1.77
N SER A 379 31.50 35.64 2.92
CA SER A 379 31.99 34.75 3.97
C SER A 379 31.38 33.37 3.79
N ASP A 380 32.11 32.32 4.17
CA ASP A 380 31.61 30.95 4.23
C ASP A 380 31.91 30.25 5.57
N CYS A 381 31.21 29.14 5.82
CA CYS A 381 31.37 28.34 7.04
C CYS A 381 30.86 26.90 6.84
N GLU A 382 31.66 25.90 7.24
CA GLU A 382 31.21 24.51 7.27
C GLU A 382 30.25 24.27 8.44
N VAL A 383 29.01 23.92 8.11
CA VAL A 383 27.92 23.76 9.09
C VAL A 383 27.84 22.32 9.57
N PHE A 384 27.91 21.37 8.64
CA PHE A 384 27.88 19.93 8.88
C PHE A 384 29.10 19.31 8.19
N SER A 385 29.92 18.56 8.93
CA SER A 385 31.10 17.91 8.40
C SER A 385 30.78 16.65 7.59
N LYS A 386 31.80 16.06 6.94
CA LYS A 386 31.68 14.70 6.41
C LYS A 386 31.32 13.71 7.53
N ASN A 387 30.43 12.75 7.22
CA ASN A 387 29.86 11.77 8.15
C ASN A 387 29.18 12.38 9.39
N HIS A 388 28.73 13.64 9.32
CA HIS A 388 27.97 14.24 10.43
C HIS A 388 26.69 13.45 10.69
N ALA A 389 26.37 13.22 11.97
CA ALA A 389 25.18 12.50 12.38
C ALA A 389 23.89 13.22 11.90
N ALA A 390 22.89 12.43 11.50
CA ALA A 390 21.57 12.90 11.10
C ALA A 390 20.44 12.07 11.76
N PRO A 391 19.30 12.69 12.10
CA PRO A 391 18.98 14.12 11.95
C PRO A 391 19.72 15.01 12.96
N PHE A 392 20.01 16.27 12.60
CA PHE A 392 20.65 17.24 13.49
C PHE A 392 20.24 18.69 13.17
N SER A 393 20.33 19.60 14.13
CA SER A 393 20.04 21.04 13.96
C SER A 393 21.10 21.90 14.63
N LYS A 394 21.55 22.95 13.94
CA LYS A 394 22.59 23.89 14.38
C LYS A 394 22.04 25.32 14.28
N VAL A 395 22.29 26.16 15.28
CA VAL A 395 21.85 27.57 15.28
C VAL A 395 23.04 28.46 14.98
N LEU A 396 22.93 29.25 13.92
CA LEU A 396 23.92 30.24 13.51
C LEU A 396 23.43 31.64 13.93
N THR A 397 24.36 32.53 14.26
CA THR A 397 24.05 33.91 14.67
C THR A 397 24.66 34.89 13.68
N PHE A 398 23.83 35.75 13.12
CA PHE A 398 24.22 36.82 12.20
C PHE A 398 23.87 38.18 12.82
N TYR A 399 24.61 39.22 12.45
CA TYR A 399 24.32 40.61 12.83
C TYR A 399 24.03 41.40 11.55
N ARG A 400 22.78 41.87 11.39
CA ARG A 400 22.26 42.41 10.13
C ARG A 400 21.41 43.65 10.33
N LYS A 401 21.46 44.58 9.37
CA LYS A 401 20.58 45.77 9.33
C LYS A 401 19.39 45.61 8.37
N GLU A 402 19.49 44.66 7.45
CA GLU A 402 18.58 44.48 6.32
C GLU A 402 18.39 42.99 5.99
N PRO A 403 17.36 42.62 5.21
CA PRO A 403 17.15 41.25 4.72
C PRO A 403 18.36 40.69 3.98
N PHE A 404 18.69 39.42 4.20
CA PHE A 404 19.90 38.81 3.65
C PHE A 404 19.65 37.37 3.19
N SER A 405 20.50 36.92 2.26
CA SER A 405 20.46 35.58 1.68
C SER A 405 21.51 34.65 2.28
N LEU A 406 21.16 33.37 2.36
CA LEU A 406 22.07 32.25 2.62
C LEU A 406 22.06 31.30 1.42
N GLU A 407 23.24 30.76 1.09
CA GLU A 407 23.45 29.77 0.03
C GLU A 407 24.11 28.52 0.62
N ALA A 408 23.60 27.33 0.33
CA ALA A 408 24.11 26.05 0.80
C ALA A 408 24.75 25.26 -0.35
N TYR A 409 25.95 24.73 -0.09
CA TYR A 409 26.75 24.00 -1.07
C TYR A 409 27.61 22.93 -0.36
N TYR A 410 28.04 21.93 -1.12
CA TYR A 410 28.98 20.92 -0.62
C TYR A 410 30.42 21.42 -0.70
N ASN A 411 31.18 21.27 0.39
CA ASN A 411 32.55 21.76 0.47
C ASN A 411 33.57 20.90 -0.33
N SER A 412 33.14 19.77 -0.87
CA SER A 412 34.00 18.75 -1.50
C SER A 412 33.53 18.34 -2.91
N PRO A 413 33.51 19.24 -3.92
CA PRO A 413 32.96 18.96 -5.26
C PRO A 413 33.57 17.72 -5.94
N LYS A 414 34.86 17.44 -5.72
CA LYS A 414 35.55 16.26 -6.28
C LYS A 414 35.07 14.92 -5.71
N GLN A 415 34.29 14.91 -4.63
CA GLN A 415 33.72 13.70 -4.02
C GLN A 415 32.22 13.52 -4.35
N LEU A 416 31.62 14.45 -5.09
CA LEU A 416 30.20 14.39 -5.45
C LEU A 416 29.93 13.46 -6.64
N PRO A 417 28.71 12.90 -6.73
CA PRO A 417 28.30 12.07 -7.86
C PRO A 417 27.83 12.91 -9.07
N TYR A 418 27.90 14.24 -8.98
CA TYR A 418 27.41 15.23 -9.93
C TYR A 418 28.32 16.48 -9.85
N PRO A 419 28.69 17.14 -10.97
CA PRO A 419 29.73 18.19 -10.96
C PRO A 419 29.34 19.53 -10.32
N ASP A 420 28.06 19.85 -10.17
CA ASP A 420 27.63 21.10 -9.51
C ASP A 420 27.44 20.86 -7.99
N PRO A 421 28.14 21.62 -7.12
CA PRO A 421 28.11 21.44 -5.67
C PRO A 421 26.98 22.19 -4.96
N THR A 422 26.10 22.88 -5.67
CA THR A 422 25.06 23.72 -5.06
C THR A 422 23.89 22.85 -4.55
N ILE A 423 23.16 23.35 -3.55
CA ILE A 423 21.93 22.74 -3.01
C ILE A 423 20.70 23.64 -3.34
N GLY A 424 20.92 24.71 -4.11
CA GLY A 424 19.96 25.78 -4.42
C GLY A 424 20.13 26.31 -5.83
N MET A 425 19.10 26.98 -6.35
CA MET A 425 19.23 27.66 -7.64
C MET A 425 20.24 28.80 -7.58
N TYR A 426 21.22 28.74 -8.48
CA TYR A 426 21.89 29.91 -9.03
C TYR A 426 21.95 29.79 -10.55
N TYR A 427 21.02 30.42 -11.28
CA TYR A 427 21.28 31.00 -12.60
C TYR A 427 20.12 31.88 -13.09
N SER A 428 20.47 33.11 -13.49
CA SER A 428 19.76 33.87 -14.52
C SER A 428 20.80 34.79 -15.17
N GLN A 429 20.88 34.79 -16.50
CA GLN A 429 21.75 35.72 -17.24
C GLN A 429 21.06 37.07 -17.52
N ILE A 430 19.89 37.31 -16.93
CA ILE A 430 19.09 38.53 -17.10
C ILE A 430 18.93 39.21 -15.73
N PRO A 431 19.71 40.27 -15.43
CA PRO A 431 19.39 41.19 -14.34
C PRO A 431 18.00 41.80 -14.57
N PRO A 432 17.14 41.93 -13.54
CA PRO A 432 17.44 41.83 -12.11
C PRO A 432 17.18 40.45 -11.47
N PHE A 433 16.71 39.44 -12.21
CA PHE A 433 16.11 38.21 -11.64
C PHE A 433 17.13 37.15 -11.19
N ALA A 434 18.06 37.54 -10.31
CA ALA A 434 18.92 36.62 -9.59
C ALA A 434 18.18 36.02 -8.38
N TYR A 435 17.49 34.91 -8.59
CA TYR A 435 16.87 34.13 -7.52
C TYR A 435 17.92 33.68 -6.49
N ARG A 436 17.58 33.77 -5.20
CA ARG A 436 18.48 33.44 -4.08
C ARG A 436 17.89 32.28 -3.27
N GLN A 437 18.73 31.32 -2.88
CA GLN A 437 18.27 30.04 -2.34
C GLN A 437 17.46 30.15 -1.05
N TYR A 438 17.96 30.84 -0.02
CA TYR A 438 17.23 31.13 1.21
C TYR A 438 17.28 32.63 1.49
N MET A 439 16.15 33.31 1.51
CA MET A 439 16.06 34.74 1.80
C MET A 439 15.37 34.97 3.15
N ILE A 440 16.10 35.54 4.11
CA ILE A 440 15.58 35.89 5.44
C ILE A 440 14.98 37.29 5.33
N GLN A 441 13.66 37.36 5.24
CA GLN A 441 12.91 38.60 5.05
C GLN A 441 12.68 39.36 6.37
N LYS A 442 12.23 40.62 6.27
CA LYS A 442 11.78 41.48 7.40
C LYS A 442 12.81 41.71 8.52
N VAL A 443 14.11 41.49 8.26
CA VAL A 443 15.18 41.96 9.15
C VAL A 443 15.20 43.48 9.16
N VAL A 444 15.03 44.06 10.34
CA VAL A 444 15.11 45.51 10.61
C VAL A 444 16.30 45.81 11.52
N PRO A 445 16.92 47.00 11.47
CA PRO A 445 17.96 47.39 12.42
C PRO A 445 17.36 47.61 13.82
N GLN A 446 18.22 47.65 14.85
CA GLN A 446 17.80 48.01 16.19
C GLN A 446 17.33 49.47 16.24
N ALA A 447 16.58 49.85 17.28
CA ALA A 447 16.12 51.23 17.49
C ALA A 447 17.29 52.26 17.62
N THR A 448 18.52 51.80 17.82
CA THR A 448 19.77 52.58 17.81
C THR A 448 20.39 52.79 16.42
N GLY A 449 19.85 52.16 15.36
CA GLY A 449 20.46 52.11 14.03
C GLY A 449 21.58 51.06 13.87
N GLU A 450 21.82 50.26 14.91
CA GLU A 450 22.80 49.17 14.91
C GLU A 450 22.24 47.88 14.31
N SER A 451 23.14 46.94 13.98
CA SER A 451 22.78 45.63 13.43
C SER A 451 21.99 44.80 14.44
N SER A 452 20.82 44.31 14.05
CA SER A 452 20.01 43.38 14.82
C SER A 452 20.63 41.99 14.84
N LYS A 453 20.48 41.30 15.97
CA LYS A 453 20.95 39.93 16.16
C LYS A 453 19.91 38.95 15.63
N VAL A 454 20.24 38.25 14.54
CA VAL A 454 19.39 37.25 13.90
C VAL A 454 19.94 35.86 14.15
N LYS A 455 19.15 34.99 14.78
CA LYS A 455 19.45 33.56 14.92
C LYS A 455 18.80 32.80 13.77
N VAL A 456 19.54 31.96 13.06
CA VAL A 456 19.00 31.10 12.00
C VAL A 456 19.25 29.64 12.36
N LYS A 457 18.20 28.82 12.38
CA LYS A 457 18.25 27.41 12.74
C LYS A 457 18.28 26.55 11.49
N VAL A 458 19.44 26.00 11.16
CA VAL A 458 19.64 25.12 9.99
C VAL A 458 19.64 23.66 10.43
N ARG A 459 19.04 22.79 9.60
CA ARG A 459 18.73 21.41 9.96
C ARG A 459 19.00 20.46 8.79
N ILE A 460 19.56 19.29 9.12
CA ILE A 460 19.43 18.09 8.28
C ILE A 460 18.33 17.21 8.91
N ASN A 461 17.32 16.88 8.12
CA ASN A 461 16.11 16.18 8.57
C ASN A 461 16.28 14.65 8.53
N ILE A 462 15.21 13.90 8.85
CA ILE A 462 15.23 12.42 8.92
C ILE A 462 15.46 11.72 7.57
N HIS A 463 15.33 12.43 6.45
CA HIS A 463 15.56 11.94 5.09
C HIS A 463 17.02 12.18 4.62
N GLY A 464 17.81 12.90 5.41
CA GLY A 464 19.13 13.41 5.02
C GLY A 464 19.08 14.70 4.19
N ILE A 465 17.96 15.42 4.19
CA ILE A 465 17.76 16.65 3.40
C ILE A 465 18.03 17.89 4.26
N PHE A 466 18.76 18.87 3.71
CA PHE A 466 19.08 20.16 4.30
C PHE A 466 17.90 21.15 4.19
N SER A 467 17.74 21.98 5.23
CA SER A 467 16.74 23.05 5.28
C SER A 467 17.13 24.15 6.28
N VAL A 468 16.74 25.38 5.97
CA VAL A 468 16.62 26.46 6.97
C VAL A 468 15.25 26.31 7.64
N SER A 469 15.24 25.98 8.93
CA SER A 469 14.05 25.53 9.66
C SER A 469 13.37 26.61 10.54
N GLY A 470 13.94 27.81 10.58
CA GLY A 470 13.45 28.95 11.35
C GLY A 470 14.51 30.05 11.45
N ALA A 471 14.07 31.30 11.58
CA ALA A 471 14.95 32.45 11.71
C ALA A 471 14.28 33.48 12.62
N SER A 472 14.98 33.97 13.64
CA SER A 472 14.42 34.92 14.60
C SER A 472 15.34 36.09 14.92
N LEU A 473 14.74 37.28 14.98
CA LEU A 473 15.36 38.53 15.39
C LEU A 473 15.22 38.71 16.89
N VAL A 474 16.29 39.17 17.54
CA VAL A 474 16.37 39.32 19.00
C VAL A 474 16.48 40.81 19.36
N GLU A 475 15.41 41.37 19.90
CA GLU A 475 15.32 42.76 20.34
C GLU A 475 15.65 42.91 21.84
N MET A 476 16.45 43.91 22.19
CA MET A 476 16.73 44.27 23.59
C MET A 476 15.87 45.45 24.00
N GLN A 477 14.95 45.24 24.95
CA GLN A 477 14.12 46.31 25.50
C GLN A 477 14.74 46.79 26.83
N LYS A 478 15.03 48.11 26.92
CA LYS A 478 15.27 48.74 28.22
C LYS A 478 13.94 48.94 28.93
N CYS A 479 13.88 48.62 30.22
CA CYS A 479 12.81 49.10 31.09
C CYS A 479 13.22 50.47 31.64
N GLU A 480 12.26 51.39 31.72
CA GLU A 480 12.37 52.57 32.58
C GLU A 480 11.91 52.19 33.99
N GLU A 481 12.42 52.87 35.01
CA GLU A 481 12.21 52.50 36.42
C GLU A 481 10.94 53.16 36.98
N GLY A 482 10.07 52.36 37.60
CA GLY A 482 8.84 52.85 38.22
C GLY A 482 8.08 51.77 38.98
N GLU A 483 7.72 52.11 40.23
CA GLU A 483 6.81 51.42 41.17
C GLU A 483 7.30 50.09 41.80
N GLU A 484 7.03 49.96 43.11
CA GLU A 484 7.54 48.91 44.00
C GLU A 484 6.45 47.86 44.32
N PRO A 485 6.79 46.57 44.45
CA PRO A 485 5.92 45.57 45.06
C PRO A 485 6.28 45.32 46.53
N MET A 486 5.28 45.33 47.43
CA MET A 486 5.43 44.81 48.79
C MET A 486 5.38 43.27 48.83
N GLU A 487 6.13 42.70 49.78
CA GLU A 487 6.00 41.31 50.23
C GLU A 487 4.75 41.18 51.17
N MET A 488 4.25 40.01 51.62
CA MET A 488 4.87 38.69 51.81
C MET A 488 3.77 37.63 52.08
N GLU A 489 4.02 36.35 51.73
CA GLU A 489 3.43 35.12 52.34
C GLU A 489 1.88 34.91 52.31
N GLN A 490 1.29 33.72 52.55
CA GLN A 490 1.80 32.37 52.92
C GLN A 490 0.92 31.25 52.28
N SER A 491 1.39 30.00 52.24
CA SER A 491 0.65 28.78 51.79
C SER A 491 -0.25 28.20 52.91
N PRO A 492 -1.20 27.26 52.64
CA PRO A 492 -0.91 25.81 52.53
C PRO A 492 -1.66 24.97 51.43
N THR A 493 -1.37 23.66 51.37
CA THR A 493 -1.43 22.70 50.22
C THR A 493 -2.37 21.47 50.37
N GLN A 494 -2.91 20.82 49.31
CA GLN A 494 -2.95 19.33 49.13
C GLN A 494 -3.17 19.01 47.63
N THR A 495 -2.14 18.58 46.86
CA THR A 495 -1.85 17.18 46.43
C THR A 495 -3.06 16.32 46.02
N PRO A 496 -2.99 15.62 44.87
CA PRO A 496 -2.18 14.39 44.81
C PRO A 496 -1.17 14.27 43.64
N GLU A 497 -0.09 13.54 43.96
CA GLU A 497 0.69 12.60 43.11
C GLU A 497 1.38 13.07 41.82
N LYS A 498 2.30 12.22 41.33
CA LYS A 498 3.26 12.51 40.24
C LYS A 498 3.19 11.45 39.15
N GLU A 499 3.40 11.88 37.90
CA GLU A 499 4.17 11.08 36.94
C GLU A 499 5.52 11.78 36.68
N GLU A 500 6.59 11.00 36.56
CA GLU A 500 7.94 11.49 36.29
C GLU A 500 8.37 11.14 34.85
N GLU A 501 8.13 12.03 33.89
CA GLU A 501 8.91 12.05 32.65
C GLU A 501 10.07 13.05 32.77
N ASN A 502 11.27 12.58 32.39
CA ASN A 502 12.50 13.20 32.81
C ASN A 502 13.08 14.14 31.75
N LYS A 503 13.67 15.26 32.20
CA LYS A 503 14.42 16.16 31.32
C LYS A 503 15.73 15.50 30.91
N MET A 504 16.17 15.78 29.69
CA MET A 504 17.54 16.28 29.51
C MET A 504 17.67 17.11 28.23
N GLN A 505 17.64 18.44 28.41
CA GLN A 505 18.45 19.33 27.58
C GLN A 505 19.90 19.24 28.05
N VAL A 506 20.83 19.59 27.17
CA VAL A 506 22.27 19.57 27.41
C VAL A 506 22.83 20.96 27.06
N GLU A 507 23.81 21.42 27.85
CA GLU A 507 24.66 22.62 27.67
C GLU A 507 23.97 24.00 27.82
N GLU A 508 24.57 25.04 28.44
CA GLU A 508 25.90 25.13 29.07
C GLU A 508 25.99 26.24 30.16
N ASP A 509 27.16 26.33 30.78
CA ASP A 509 27.65 27.26 31.81
C ASP A 509 27.86 28.71 31.23
N GLN A 510 28.26 29.82 31.89
CA GLN A 510 28.99 30.11 33.14
C GLN A 510 28.95 31.66 33.44
N GLN A 511 29.90 32.17 34.27
CA GLN A 511 30.52 33.54 34.31
C GLN A 511 30.40 34.31 35.67
N LYS A 512 31.40 35.07 36.21
CA LYS A 512 32.72 35.50 35.66
C LYS A 512 33.75 36.12 36.67
N SER A 513 35.06 35.95 36.39
CA SER A 513 36.20 36.93 36.48
C SER A 513 36.57 37.61 37.82
N PRO A 514 37.70 38.37 37.97
CA PRO A 514 38.82 38.73 37.04
C PRO A 514 40.20 38.18 37.51
N GLY A 515 41.39 38.44 36.94
CA GLY A 515 41.91 39.31 35.84
C GLY A 515 43.42 39.64 36.08
N GLU A 516 44.19 40.48 35.36
CA GLU A 516 44.09 41.24 34.07
C GLU A 516 45.53 41.57 33.53
N GLY A 517 45.70 41.93 32.24
CA GLY A 517 46.95 42.47 31.62
C GLY A 517 47.89 41.43 30.95
N GLU A 518 48.66 41.72 29.89
CA GLU A 518 48.81 42.91 29.01
C GLU A 518 49.16 42.49 27.54
N LYS A 519 49.42 43.46 26.63
CA LYS A 519 49.57 43.28 25.15
C LYS A 519 50.92 42.68 24.71
N GLU A 520 50.98 42.07 23.51
CA GLU A 520 51.68 42.64 22.32
C GLU A 520 51.47 41.86 20.99
N ASN A 521 52.24 42.20 19.94
CA ASN A 521 51.92 42.18 18.50
C ASN A 521 52.26 40.91 17.67
N GLU A 522 51.63 40.85 16.48
CA GLU A 522 52.12 40.45 15.14
C GLU A 522 52.89 39.13 14.84
N GLU A 523 52.29 38.34 13.93
CA GLU A 523 52.85 37.72 12.71
C GLU A 523 54.26 37.04 12.60
N LYS A 524 54.22 35.92 11.84
CA LYS A 524 55.23 35.35 10.91
C LYS A 524 56.38 34.43 11.40
N LYS A 525 56.23 33.16 10.99
CA LYS A 525 57.17 32.32 10.19
C LYS A 525 58.32 31.49 10.84
N VAL A 526 58.19 30.17 10.58
CA VAL A 526 59.20 29.26 9.93
C VAL A 526 60.21 28.45 10.80
N ALA A 527 60.03 27.13 10.68
CA ALA A 527 61.01 26.02 10.64
C ALA A 527 61.59 25.34 11.91
N THR A 528 61.81 24.02 11.70
CA THR A 528 62.84 23.09 12.22
C THR A 528 62.78 22.49 13.64
N GLU A 529 62.87 21.15 13.62
CA GLU A 529 63.67 20.25 14.49
C GLU A 529 63.25 19.95 15.96
N GLU A 530 62.64 18.76 16.11
CA GLU A 530 63.05 17.61 16.96
C GLU A 530 63.13 17.66 18.52
N MET A 531 63.04 16.43 19.07
CA MET A 531 63.42 15.92 20.41
C MET A 531 62.60 16.27 21.69
N GLU A 532 61.71 15.32 22.02
CA GLU A 532 61.76 14.46 23.23
C GLU A 532 61.74 15.00 24.69
N MET A 533 60.71 14.51 25.40
CA MET A 533 60.72 13.90 26.76
C MET A 533 60.74 14.72 28.08
N SER A 534 60.06 14.11 29.06
CA SER A 534 60.18 14.23 30.54
C SER A 534 59.65 15.49 31.26
N ALA A 535 59.23 15.47 32.54
CA ALA A 535 58.62 14.42 33.40
C ALA A 535 58.17 15.02 34.77
N GLU A 536 57.10 14.47 35.42
CA GLU A 536 56.80 14.48 36.89
C GLU A 536 56.65 15.86 37.62
N GLU A 537 56.33 16.05 38.92
CA GLU A 537 55.20 15.69 39.86
C GLU A 537 54.91 16.97 40.74
N GLY A 538 53.93 17.16 41.65
CA GLY A 538 52.82 16.33 42.14
C GLY A 538 52.23 16.78 43.50
N LYS A 539 50.90 17.03 43.60
CA LYS A 539 50.09 17.30 44.84
C LYS A 539 50.44 18.64 45.59
N GLN A 540 49.62 19.33 46.42
CA GLN A 540 48.48 18.95 47.28
C GLN A 540 47.71 20.19 47.90
N GLU A 541 46.37 20.11 48.00
CA GLU A 541 45.38 20.68 48.98
C GLU A 541 45.37 22.09 49.68
N LYS A 542 44.16 22.73 49.64
CA LYS A 542 43.32 23.36 50.73
C LYS A 542 43.38 24.87 51.15
N LYS A 543 42.32 25.60 50.71
CA LYS A 543 41.33 26.48 51.43
C LYS A 543 41.70 27.68 52.36
N SER A 544 41.06 28.83 52.10
CA SER A 544 40.45 29.80 53.07
C SER A 544 39.39 30.71 52.38
N ASP A 545 38.62 31.53 53.13
CA ASP A 545 37.29 32.07 52.71
C ASP A 545 37.12 33.60 52.51
N GLN A 546 36.27 33.99 51.52
CA GLN A 546 35.34 35.17 51.44
C GLN A 546 35.89 36.63 51.50
N PRO A 547 35.11 37.73 51.16
CA PRO A 547 33.66 37.87 50.84
C PRO A 547 33.30 38.61 49.49
N PRO A 548 32.00 38.82 49.12
CA PRO A 548 31.59 39.24 47.77
C PRO A 548 30.79 40.58 47.60
N GLN A 549 30.90 41.21 46.43
CA GLN A 549 30.04 42.28 45.84
C GLN A 549 30.18 42.22 44.29
N ALA A 550 29.24 42.63 43.41
CA ALA A 550 27.82 43.01 43.48
C ALA A 550 27.12 42.67 42.12
N LYS A 551 25.78 42.64 42.06
CA LYS A 551 25.01 42.20 40.86
C LYS A 551 24.64 43.35 39.90
N LYS A 552 24.56 43.05 38.60
CA LYS A 552 24.01 43.93 37.54
C LYS A 552 22.56 43.51 37.17
N PRO A 553 21.72 44.43 36.62
CA PRO A 553 20.30 44.19 36.38
C PRO A 553 20.01 43.21 35.22
N LYS A 554 18.84 42.56 35.26
CA LYS A 554 18.34 41.66 34.21
C LYS A 554 17.62 42.45 33.09
N VAL A 555 18.02 42.26 31.85
CA VAL A 555 17.33 42.79 30.66
C VAL A 555 16.25 41.79 30.21
N LYS A 556 15.05 42.26 29.86
CA LYS A 556 14.03 41.45 29.17
C LYS A 556 14.30 41.48 27.66
N THR A 557 14.23 40.32 27.01
CA THR A 557 14.54 40.15 25.59
C THR A 557 13.31 39.68 24.84
N LYS A 558 13.00 40.33 23.73
CA LYS A 558 11.88 39.96 22.85
C LYS A 558 12.43 39.24 21.62
N VAL A 559 11.72 38.21 21.17
CA VAL A 559 12.10 37.40 20.01
C VAL A 559 10.98 37.49 18.98
N LEU A 560 11.35 37.75 17.73
CA LEU A 560 10.44 37.89 16.60
C LEU A 560 10.84 36.88 15.51
N GLU A 561 9.96 35.93 15.17
CA GLU A 561 10.19 35.04 14.03
C GLU A 561 10.10 35.81 12.70
N LEU A 562 10.99 35.45 11.77
CA LEU A 562 11.18 36.08 10.47
C LEU A 562 10.73 35.12 9.36
N PRO A 563 10.01 35.60 8.32
CA PRO A 563 9.68 34.77 7.18
C PRO A 563 10.94 34.39 6.40
N ILE A 564 11.05 33.10 6.06
CA ILE A 564 12.08 32.54 5.19
C ILE A 564 11.42 32.17 3.86
N GLU A 565 11.93 32.72 2.78
CA GLU A 565 11.64 32.29 1.42
C GLU A 565 12.71 31.27 0.99
N ASN A 566 12.30 30.19 0.33
CA ASN A 566 13.14 29.03 0.02
C ASN A 566 12.91 28.60 -1.43
N ASN A 567 13.97 28.61 -2.25
CA ASN A 567 13.95 28.17 -3.64
C ASN A 567 14.98 27.03 -3.86
N PRO A 568 14.61 25.77 -3.55
CA PRO A 568 15.51 24.62 -3.62
C PRO A 568 15.81 24.21 -5.06
N GLN A 569 17.03 23.73 -5.33
CA GLN A 569 17.43 23.34 -6.68
C GLN A 569 16.72 22.06 -7.14
N TRP A 570 16.30 22.03 -8.40
CA TRP A 570 15.76 20.86 -9.11
C TRP A 570 14.54 20.16 -8.48
N GLN A 571 13.95 20.70 -7.40
CA GLN A 571 12.70 20.20 -6.83
C GLN A 571 11.50 20.64 -7.68
N LEU A 572 10.44 19.83 -7.74
CA LEU A 572 9.22 20.21 -8.46
C LEU A 572 8.47 21.31 -7.69
N ALA A 573 8.04 22.35 -8.41
CA ALA A 573 7.09 23.33 -7.90
C ALA A 573 5.75 22.63 -7.59
N ILE A 574 5.08 23.07 -6.51
CA ILE A 574 3.85 22.43 -5.99
C ILE A 574 2.76 22.30 -7.08
N GLU A 575 2.64 23.27 -7.97
CA GLU A 575 1.73 23.27 -9.11
C GLU A 575 2.04 22.13 -10.11
N MET A 576 3.31 21.96 -10.50
CA MET A 576 3.73 20.86 -11.37
C MET A 576 3.63 19.50 -10.67
N LEU A 577 3.90 19.45 -9.36
CA LEU A 577 3.78 18.24 -8.56
C LEU A 577 2.31 17.77 -8.52
N ASN A 578 1.37 18.69 -8.29
CA ASN A 578 -0.07 18.41 -8.36
C ASN A 578 -0.53 18.00 -9.77
N LEU A 579 -0.03 18.65 -10.83
CA LEU A 579 -0.29 18.26 -12.22
C LEU A 579 0.23 16.84 -12.52
N PHE A 580 1.39 16.46 -11.96
CA PHE A 580 1.93 15.12 -12.13
C PHE A 580 1.14 14.06 -11.36
N VAL A 581 0.62 14.36 -10.16
CA VAL A 581 -0.35 13.52 -9.42
C VAL A 581 -1.61 13.29 -10.27
N GLU A 582 -2.21 14.34 -10.83
CA GLU A 582 -3.42 14.21 -11.65
C GLU A 582 -3.17 13.39 -12.92
N ASN A 583 -2.02 13.59 -13.58
CA ASN A 583 -1.64 12.85 -14.76
C ASN A 583 -1.32 11.37 -14.47
N GLU A 584 -0.72 11.05 -13.32
CA GLU A 584 -0.57 9.66 -12.88
C GLU A 584 -1.95 9.02 -12.60
N GLY A 585 -2.86 9.73 -11.93
CA GLY A 585 -4.24 9.27 -11.73
C GLY A 585 -4.99 8.94 -13.03
N LYS A 586 -4.85 9.80 -14.06
CA LYS A 586 -5.40 9.54 -15.41
C LYS A 586 -4.79 8.29 -16.04
N MET A 587 -3.47 8.12 -15.95
CA MET A 587 -2.80 6.94 -16.51
C MET A 587 -3.15 5.64 -15.76
N ILE A 588 -3.31 5.68 -14.43
CA ILE A 588 -3.83 4.55 -13.64
C ILE A 588 -5.23 4.16 -14.10
N MET A 589 -6.13 5.13 -14.31
CA MET A 589 -7.48 4.85 -14.78
C MET A 589 -7.47 4.24 -16.20
N GLN A 590 -6.62 4.74 -17.09
CA GLN A 590 -6.42 4.17 -18.43
C GLN A 590 -5.87 2.73 -18.39
N ASP A 591 -4.84 2.48 -17.57
CA ASP A 591 -4.27 1.14 -17.36
C ASP A 591 -5.33 0.17 -16.82
N LYS A 592 -6.18 0.64 -15.90
CA LYS A 592 -7.29 -0.12 -15.31
C LYS A 592 -8.40 -0.41 -16.32
N LEU A 593 -8.82 0.57 -17.11
CA LEU A 593 -9.86 0.40 -18.14
C LEU A 593 -9.43 -0.61 -19.21
N GLU A 594 -8.20 -0.51 -19.69
CA GLU A 594 -7.65 -1.49 -20.64
C GLU A 594 -7.50 -2.88 -19.99
N LYS A 595 -7.13 -2.98 -18.71
CA LYS A 595 -7.17 -4.28 -17.99
C LYS A 595 -8.59 -4.84 -17.93
N GLU A 596 -9.58 -4.06 -17.50
CA GLU A 596 -10.97 -4.52 -17.40
C GLU A 596 -11.60 -4.89 -18.76
N ARG A 597 -11.13 -4.28 -19.85
CA ARG A 597 -11.50 -4.66 -21.24
C ARG A 597 -10.94 -6.04 -21.59
N ASN A 598 -9.65 -6.28 -21.32
CA ASN A 598 -9.01 -7.58 -21.59
C ASN A 598 -9.55 -8.68 -20.65
N ASP A 599 -9.75 -8.39 -19.35
CA ASP A 599 -10.41 -9.31 -18.43
C ASP A 599 -11.81 -9.71 -18.94
N ALA A 600 -12.58 -8.76 -19.50
CA ALA A 600 -13.90 -9.04 -20.09
C ALA A 600 -13.83 -9.89 -21.37
N LYS A 601 -12.83 -9.67 -22.23
CA LYS A 601 -12.57 -10.53 -23.41
C LYS A 601 -12.23 -11.95 -22.97
N ASN A 602 -11.28 -12.10 -22.05
CA ASN A 602 -10.85 -13.40 -21.52
C ASN A 602 -12.01 -14.18 -20.86
N ASN A 603 -12.87 -13.50 -20.10
CA ASN A 603 -14.07 -14.12 -19.51
C ASN A 603 -15.09 -14.63 -20.55
N LEU A 604 -15.14 -14.02 -21.74
CA LEU A 604 -15.95 -14.50 -22.86
C LEU A 604 -15.29 -15.71 -23.55
N GLU A 605 -13.99 -15.62 -23.83
CA GLU A 605 -13.19 -16.70 -24.43
C GLU A 605 -13.17 -17.97 -23.56
N GLU A 606 -12.91 -17.83 -22.25
CA GLU A 606 -12.95 -18.93 -21.29
C GLU A 606 -14.33 -19.60 -21.24
N TYR A 607 -15.41 -18.80 -21.19
CA TYR A 607 -16.78 -19.34 -21.19
C TYR A 607 -17.13 -20.06 -22.50
N VAL A 608 -16.64 -19.56 -23.65
CA VAL A 608 -16.85 -20.21 -24.95
C VAL A 608 -16.17 -21.60 -24.96
N TYR A 609 -14.91 -21.69 -24.54
CA TYR A 609 -14.20 -22.96 -24.48
C TYR A 609 -14.78 -23.94 -23.44
N ASP A 610 -15.08 -23.47 -22.23
CA ASP A 610 -15.64 -24.27 -21.13
C ASP A 610 -17.03 -24.83 -21.48
N MET A 611 -17.91 -24.00 -22.07
CA MET A 611 -19.24 -24.46 -22.47
C MET A 611 -19.18 -25.44 -23.64
N ARG A 612 -18.32 -25.21 -24.64
CA ARG A 612 -18.18 -26.07 -25.82
C ARG A 612 -17.77 -27.50 -25.44
N ASP A 613 -16.80 -27.65 -24.54
CA ASP A 613 -16.39 -28.97 -24.03
C ASP A 613 -17.52 -29.66 -23.24
N LYS A 614 -18.16 -28.92 -22.31
CA LYS A 614 -19.20 -29.49 -21.44
C LYS A 614 -20.48 -29.89 -22.19
N LEU A 615 -20.85 -29.19 -23.26
CA LEU A 615 -22.01 -29.51 -24.10
C LEU A 615 -21.93 -30.89 -24.78
N HIS A 616 -20.71 -31.33 -25.12
CA HIS A 616 -20.45 -32.66 -25.68
C HIS A 616 -19.99 -33.67 -24.63
N GLY A 617 -20.12 -33.32 -23.34
CA GLY A 617 -19.80 -34.16 -22.20
C GLY A 617 -20.89 -34.09 -21.12
N MET A 618 -20.57 -33.50 -19.97
CA MET A 618 -21.45 -33.51 -18.78
C MET A 618 -22.84 -32.89 -18.98
N TYR A 619 -23.01 -31.94 -19.91
CA TYR A 619 -24.27 -31.26 -20.17
C TYR A 619 -25.11 -31.87 -21.29
N GLU A 620 -24.60 -32.84 -22.06
CA GLU A 620 -25.29 -33.48 -23.19
C GLU A 620 -26.70 -33.98 -22.80
N ARG A 621 -26.84 -34.48 -21.57
CA ARG A 621 -28.09 -35.06 -21.04
C ARG A 621 -29.12 -34.03 -20.54
N PHE A 622 -28.78 -32.75 -20.50
CA PHE A 622 -29.57 -31.67 -19.87
C PHE A 622 -30.08 -30.61 -20.87
N ILE A 623 -29.88 -30.88 -22.16
CA ILE A 623 -30.18 -30.02 -23.31
C ILE A 623 -30.91 -30.83 -24.38
N SER A 624 -31.75 -30.20 -25.22
CA SER A 624 -32.29 -30.88 -26.40
C SER A 624 -31.28 -30.81 -27.55
N GLU A 625 -31.35 -31.75 -28.52
CA GLU A 625 -30.44 -31.72 -29.67
C GLU A 625 -30.56 -30.41 -30.47
N GLY A 626 -31.77 -29.88 -30.63
CA GLY A 626 -31.99 -28.61 -31.32
C GLY A 626 -31.43 -27.41 -30.56
N ASP A 627 -31.61 -27.34 -29.24
CA ASP A 627 -31.05 -26.26 -28.41
C ASP A 627 -29.52 -26.35 -28.34
N ARG A 628 -28.96 -27.57 -28.34
CA ARG A 628 -27.52 -27.84 -28.41
C ARG A 628 -26.95 -27.32 -29.71
N ASP A 629 -27.53 -27.68 -30.85
CA ASP A 629 -26.97 -27.31 -32.15
C ASP A 629 -27.05 -25.79 -32.38
N ILE A 630 -28.09 -25.13 -31.86
CA ILE A 630 -28.20 -23.65 -31.83
C ILE A 630 -27.12 -23.03 -30.93
N LEU A 631 -26.86 -23.60 -29.74
CA LEU A 631 -25.87 -23.05 -28.81
C LEU A 631 -24.43 -23.31 -29.28
N SER A 632 -24.11 -24.50 -29.78
CA SER A 632 -22.81 -24.83 -30.36
C SER A 632 -22.48 -23.92 -31.54
N LEU A 633 -23.44 -23.67 -32.45
CA LEU A 633 -23.25 -22.70 -33.54
C LEU A 633 -22.98 -21.29 -33.00
N LYS A 634 -23.73 -20.82 -32.00
CA LYS A 634 -23.49 -19.50 -31.36
C LYS A 634 -22.13 -19.40 -30.65
N LEU A 635 -21.61 -20.51 -30.13
CA LEU A 635 -20.28 -20.56 -29.52
C LEU A 635 -19.19 -20.47 -30.60
N GLU A 636 -19.31 -21.24 -31.69
CA GLU A 636 -18.42 -21.20 -32.86
C GLU A 636 -18.44 -19.82 -33.56
N ASP A 637 -19.62 -19.23 -33.78
CA ASP A 637 -19.78 -17.85 -34.26
C ASP A 637 -19.07 -16.82 -33.38
N THR A 638 -19.06 -17.03 -32.06
CA THR A 638 -18.44 -16.10 -31.10
C THR A 638 -16.92 -16.32 -30.98
N GLU A 639 -16.45 -17.56 -31.13
CA GLU A 639 -15.03 -17.92 -31.23
C GLU A 639 -14.39 -17.32 -32.49
N ASN A 640 -15.03 -17.52 -33.66
CA ASN A 640 -14.60 -16.92 -34.92
C ASN A 640 -14.60 -15.39 -34.82
N TRP A 641 -15.67 -14.79 -34.28
CA TRP A 641 -15.73 -13.35 -34.05
C TRP A 641 -14.62 -12.84 -33.13
N LEU A 642 -14.27 -13.55 -32.03
CA LEU A 642 -13.21 -13.15 -31.10
C LEU A 642 -11.82 -13.00 -31.75
N TYR A 643 -11.54 -13.78 -32.80
CA TYR A 643 -10.28 -13.73 -33.55
C TYR A 643 -10.33 -12.87 -34.83
N GLU A 644 -11.52 -12.37 -35.20
CA GLU A 644 -11.75 -11.44 -36.31
C GLU A 644 -12.18 -10.06 -35.78
N ASP A 645 -13.39 -9.58 -36.10
CA ASP A 645 -13.91 -8.25 -35.70
C ASP A 645 -13.96 -8.01 -34.18
N GLY A 646 -13.93 -9.07 -33.37
CA GLY A 646 -13.99 -9.06 -31.91
C GLY A 646 -12.64 -8.93 -31.21
N GLU A 647 -11.51 -8.97 -31.92
CA GLU A 647 -10.17 -8.87 -31.32
C GLU A 647 -10.02 -7.58 -30.49
N ASP A 648 -10.58 -6.48 -31.01
CA ASP A 648 -10.52 -5.14 -30.44
C ASP A 648 -11.91 -4.47 -30.35
N GLN A 649 -12.61 -4.72 -29.25
CA GLN A 649 -13.93 -4.13 -28.99
C GLN A 649 -14.02 -3.46 -27.60
N PRO A 650 -14.94 -2.49 -27.41
CA PRO A 650 -15.22 -1.91 -26.11
C PRO A 650 -15.68 -2.96 -25.09
N LYS A 651 -15.29 -2.79 -23.82
CA LYS A 651 -15.58 -3.70 -22.70
C LYS A 651 -17.03 -4.20 -22.66
N GLN A 652 -17.99 -3.31 -22.93
CA GLN A 652 -19.42 -3.63 -22.89
C GLN A 652 -19.83 -4.68 -23.93
N VAL A 653 -19.21 -4.69 -25.12
CA VAL A 653 -19.55 -5.63 -26.21
C VAL A 653 -19.24 -7.07 -25.80
N TYR A 654 -18.11 -7.30 -25.11
CA TYR A 654 -17.78 -8.62 -24.55
C TYR A 654 -18.77 -9.05 -23.45
N ILE A 655 -19.19 -8.12 -22.60
CA ILE A 655 -20.17 -8.37 -21.53
C ILE A 655 -21.55 -8.71 -22.12
N ASP A 656 -22.00 -7.99 -23.14
CA ASP A 656 -23.30 -8.22 -23.78
C ASP A 656 -23.31 -9.56 -24.54
N ARG A 657 -22.23 -9.89 -25.28
CA ARG A 657 -22.04 -11.21 -25.91
C ARG A 657 -22.04 -12.34 -24.87
N LEU A 658 -21.33 -12.17 -23.76
CA LEU A 658 -21.31 -13.15 -22.66
C LEU A 658 -22.70 -13.32 -22.02
N ALA A 659 -23.45 -12.21 -21.87
CA ALA A 659 -24.83 -12.24 -21.37
C ALA A 659 -25.80 -12.93 -22.36
N GLU A 660 -25.61 -12.78 -23.67
CA GLU A 660 -26.36 -13.54 -24.68
C GLU A 660 -26.09 -15.04 -24.62
N LEU A 661 -24.81 -15.45 -24.54
CA LEU A 661 -24.46 -16.87 -24.42
C LEU A 661 -24.93 -17.45 -23.06
N LYS A 662 -24.91 -16.67 -21.98
CA LYS A 662 -25.43 -17.10 -20.67
C LYS A 662 -26.95 -17.23 -20.63
N LYS A 663 -27.72 -16.45 -21.39
CA LYS A 663 -29.19 -16.65 -21.51
C LYS A 663 -29.57 -18.05 -22.03
N LEU A 664 -28.71 -18.66 -22.85
CA LEU A 664 -28.88 -20.02 -23.36
C LEU A 664 -28.17 -21.07 -22.51
N GLY A 665 -26.94 -20.79 -22.07
CA GLY A 665 -26.09 -21.71 -21.32
C GLY A 665 -26.48 -21.91 -19.85
N GLN A 666 -26.86 -20.84 -19.14
CA GLN A 666 -27.13 -20.88 -17.70
C GLN A 666 -28.24 -21.87 -17.31
N PRO A 667 -29.39 -21.95 -18.01
CA PRO A 667 -30.42 -22.95 -17.70
C PRO A 667 -29.93 -24.40 -17.75
N ILE A 668 -28.91 -24.70 -18.57
CA ILE A 668 -28.34 -26.06 -18.69
C ILE A 668 -27.40 -26.33 -17.50
N GLN A 669 -26.55 -25.36 -17.13
CA GLN A 669 -25.70 -25.44 -15.93
C GLN A 669 -26.55 -25.57 -14.66
N ASP A 670 -27.64 -24.79 -14.59
CA ASP A 670 -28.60 -24.82 -13.49
C ASP A 670 -29.22 -26.22 -13.38
N ARG A 671 -29.75 -26.79 -14.48
CA ARG A 671 -30.35 -28.15 -14.51
C ARG A 671 -29.36 -29.25 -14.10
N TYR A 672 -28.10 -29.16 -14.53
CA TYR A 672 -27.04 -30.09 -14.13
C TYR A 672 -26.74 -29.99 -12.63
N THR A 673 -26.52 -28.79 -12.11
CA THR A 673 -26.22 -28.54 -10.69
C THR A 673 -27.39 -28.98 -9.80
N GLU A 674 -28.61 -28.65 -10.22
CA GLU A 674 -29.87 -29.10 -9.61
C GLU A 674 -30.09 -30.61 -9.71
N PHE A 675 -29.46 -31.33 -10.65
CA PHE A 675 -29.51 -32.79 -10.70
C PHE A 675 -28.54 -33.44 -9.72
N GLU A 676 -27.32 -32.90 -9.57
CA GLU A 676 -26.30 -33.38 -8.63
C GLU A 676 -26.67 -33.10 -7.15
N GLU A 677 -27.20 -31.92 -6.84
CA GLU A 677 -27.42 -31.50 -5.44
C GLU A 677 -28.80 -31.93 -4.87
N ARG A 678 -29.84 -32.07 -5.70
CA ARG A 678 -31.19 -32.43 -5.22
C ARG A 678 -31.26 -33.79 -4.50
N PRO A 679 -30.57 -34.86 -4.92
CA PRO A 679 -30.53 -36.12 -4.16
C PRO A 679 -30.00 -35.92 -2.73
N LYS A 680 -28.94 -35.13 -2.57
CA LYS A 680 -28.29 -34.82 -1.28
C LYS A 680 -29.26 -34.03 -0.37
N ALA A 681 -29.94 -33.03 -0.92
CA ALA A 681 -30.95 -32.25 -0.22
C ALA A 681 -32.16 -33.11 0.23
N PHE A 682 -32.60 -34.05 -0.60
CA PHE A 682 -33.66 -35.01 -0.20
C PHE A 682 -33.20 -36.03 0.84
N GLU A 683 -31.93 -36.47 0.79
CA GLU A 683 -31.36 -37.36 1.80
C GLU A 683 -31.33 -36.69 3.19
N GLU A 684 -30.94 -35.42 3.26
CA GLU A 684 -30.93 -34.64 4.50
C GLU A 684 -32.35 -34.40 5.06
N LEU A 685 -33.31 -34.01 4.22
CA LEU A 685 -34.72 -33.94 4.62
C LEU A 685 -35.23 -35.30 5.13
N GLY A 686 -34.82 -36.40 4.48
CA GLY A 686 -35.14 -37.76 4.89
C GLY A 686 -34.57 -38.14 6.26
N LYS A 687 -33.32 -37.76 6.56
CA LYS A 687 -32.68 -37.96 7.87
C LYS A 687 -33.43 -37.22 8.97
N GLN A 688 -33.78 -35.96 8.76
CA GLN A 688 -34.53 -35.19 9.76
C GLN A 688 -35.94 -35.74 9.98
N LEU A 689 -36.65 -36.15 8.92
CA LEU A 689 -37.94 -36.86 9.05
C LEU A 689 -37.80 -38.15 9.88
N GLN A 690 -36.78 -38.98 9.61
CA GLN A 690 -36.53 -40.19 10.40
C GLN A 690 -36.18 -39.89 11.87
N GLN A 691 -35.44 -38.80 12.15
CA GLN A 691 -35.12 -38.39 13.51
C GLN A 691 -36.38 -38.01 14.29
N TYR A 692 -37.27 -37.19 13.72
CA TYR A 692 -38.53 -36.82 14.38
C TYR A 692 -39.50 -38.01 14.49
N MET A 693 -39.54 -38.92 13.52
CA MET A 693 -40.31 -40.18 13.64
C MET A 693 -39.85 -41.01 14.84
N LYS A 694 -38.53 -41.23 15.00
CA LYS A 694 -37.98 -41.97 16.14
C LYS A 694 -38.35 -41.34 17.49
N ILE A 695 -38.34 -40.01 17.59
CA ILE A 695 -38.75 -39.31 18.83
C ILE A 695 -40.26 -39.51 19.11
N VAL A 696 -41.11 -39.46 18.07
CA VAL A 696 -42.54 -39.74 18.19
C VAL A 696 -42.81 -41.20 18.57
N GLU A 697 -41.98 -42.15 18.12
CA GLU A 697 -42.06 -43.56 18.53
C GLU A 697 -41.56 -43.78 19.97
N ALA A 698 -40.44 -43.17 20.37
CA ALA A 698 -39.92 -43.18 21.74
C ALA A 698 -40.94 -42.62 22.75
N PHE A 699 -41.65 -41.54 22.39
CA PHE A 699 -42.76 -41.01 23.18
C PHE A 699 -43.90 -42.03 23.33
N LYS A 700 -44.31 -42.70 22.24
CA LYS A 700 -45.34 -43.76 22.26
C LYS A 700 -44.91 -44.98 23.07
N MET A 701 -43.61 -45.26 23.16
CA MET A 701 -43.05 -46.32 24.02
C MET A 701 -42.81 -45.89 25.47
N LYS A 702 -43.09 -44.62 25.82
CA LYS A 702 -42.88 -44.03 27.16
C LYS A 702 -41.44 -44.10 27.66
N GLU A 703 -40.48 -43.77 26.79
CA GLU A 703 -39.10 -43.58 27.24
C GLU A 703 -39.00 -42.39 28.21
N GLU A 704 -38.27 -42.56 29.33
CA GLU A 704 -38.12 -41.54 30.38
C GLU A 704 -37.68 -40.17 29.86
N GLN A 705 -36.96 -40.12 28.73
CA GLN A 705 -36.46 -38.88 28.15
C GLN A 705 -37.56 -37.98 27.56
N TYR A 706 -38.73 -38.52 27.19
CA TYR A 706 -39.78 -37.79 26.47
C TYR A 706 -41.15 -37.78 27.16
N GLU A 707 -41.34 -38.55 28.24
CA GLU A 707 -42.62 -38.71 28.96
C GLU A 707 -43.22 -37.41 29.57
N HIS A 708 -42.47 -36.30 29.55
CA HIS A 708 -42.92 -34.98 30.03
C HIS A 708 -43.42 -34.03 28.93
N LEU A 709 -43.45 -34.47 27.66
CA LEU A 709 -43.95 -33.68 26.53
C LEU A 709 -45.49 -33.79 26.42
N ASP A 710 -46.13 -32.73 25.93
CA ASP A 710 -47.58 -32.69 25.77
C ASP A 710 -48.03 -33.58 24.60
N GLU A 711 -49.00 -34.46 24.84
CA GLU A 711 -49.52 -35.42 23.86
C GLU A 711 -50.09 -34.72 22.61
N THR A 712 -50.70 -33.54 22.76
CA THR A 712 -51.23 -32.73 21.65
C THR A 712 -50.13 -32.04 20.84
N GLU A 713 -49.00 -31.71 21.47
CA GLU A 713 -47.84 -31.16 20.76
C GLU A 713 -47.06 -32.26 20.02
N ILE A 714 -46.94 -33.46 20.60
CA ILE A 714 -46.38 -34.63 19.91
C ILE A 714 -47.25 -35.03 18.72
N GLU A 715 -48.58 -35.03 18.87
CA GLU A 715 -49.48 -35.33 17.75
C GLU A 715 -49.38 -34.30 16.62
N LYS A 716 -49.16 -33.02 16.97
CA LYS A 716 -48.83 -31.95 16.01
C LYS A 716 -47.50 -32.21 15.27
N VAL A 717 -46.44 -32.61 15.97
CA VAL A 717 -45.16 -33.02 15.34
C VAL A 717 -45.36 -34.20 14.40
N ASN A 718 -46.04 -35.26 14.86
CA ASN A 718 -46.37 -36.45 14.06
C ASN A 718 -47.15 -36.08 12.78
N LYS A 719 -48.08 -35.12 12.87
CA LYS A 719 -48.80 -34.59 11.71
C LYS A 719 -47.87 -33.83 10.75
N THR A 720 -47.09 -32.86 11.23
CA THR A 720 -46.18 -32.08 10.37
C THR A 720 -45.15 -32.97 9.67
N VAL A 721 -44.59 -33.95 10.38
CA VAL A 721 -43.70 -34.99 9.81
C VAL A 721 -44.41 -35.77 8.70
N SER A 722 -45.67 -36.18 8.92
CA SER A 722 -46.47 -36.90 7.92
C SER A 722 -46.76 -36.04 6.68
N ASP A 723 -47.20 -34.78 6.87
CA ASP A 723 -47.51 -33.85 5.79
C ASP A 723 -46.28 -33.54 4.93
N VAL A 724 -45.10 -33.34 5.55
CA VAL A 724 -43.84 -33.12 4.84
C VAL A 724 -43.33 -34.39 4.14
N MET A 725 -43.52 -35.58 4.74
CA MET A 725 -43.18 -36.86 4.08
C MET A 725 -44.07 -37.12 2.85
N ILE A 726 -45.35 -36.77 2.90
CA ILE A 726 -46.28 -36.85 1.76
C ILE A 726 -45.84 -35.87 0.66
N TRP A 727 -45.48 -34.63 1.03
CA TRP A 727 -44.96 -33.63 0.09
C TRP A 727 -43.67 -34.12 -0.60
N MET A 728 -42.70 -34.64 0.16
CA MET A 728 -41.44 -35.17 -0.33
C MET A 728 -41.66 -36.30 -1.34
N ASN A 729 -42.44 -37.33 -0.96
CA ASN A 729 -42.76 -38.44 -1.85
C ASN A 729 -43.51 -37.99 -3.11
N SER A 730 -44.42 -37.01 -3.01
CA SER A 730 -45.14 -36.46 -4.16
C SER A 730 -44.20 -35.71 -5.12
N LYS A 731 -43.35 -34.81 -4.61
CA LYS A 731 -42.37 -34.07 -5.41
C LYS A 731 -41.31 -34.97 -6.04
N MET A 732 -40.80 -35.98 -5.33
CA MET A 732 -39.90 -36.99 -5.91
C MET A 732 -40.58 -37.75 -7.07
N ASN A 733 -41.81 -38.23 -6.88
CA ASN A 733 -42.57 -38.93 -7.93
C ASN A 733 -42.91 -38.05 -9.15
N GLN A 734 -43.04 -36.74 -8.97
CA GLN A 734 -43.19 -35.79 -10.09
C GLN A 734 -41.85 -35.55 -10.79
N GLN A 735 -40.76 -35.36 -10.03
CA GLN A 735 -39.42 -35.13 -10.58
C GLN A 735 -38.87 -36.34 -11.35
N CYS A 736 -39.16 -37.57 -10.92
CA CYS A 736 -38.79 -38.80 -11.66
C CYS A 736 -39.53 -38.98 -13.00
N LYS A 737 -40.54 -38.14 -13.31
CA LYS A 737 -41.28 -38.14 -14.58
C LYS A 737 -40.91 -36.95 -15.49
N GLN A 738 -40.09 -36.03 -15.00
CA GLN A 738 -39.66 -34.84 -15.73
C GLN A 738 -38.42 -35.17 -16.58
N SER A 739 -38.35 -34.60 -17.79
CA SER A 739 -37.14 -34.71 -18.61
C SER A 739 -35.97 -33.96 -17.97
N LEU A 740 -34.76 -34.49 -18.08
CA LEU A 740 -33.52 -33.79 -17.70
C LEU A 740 -33.27 -32.54 -18.57
N THR A 741 -33.87 -32.48 -19.76
CA THR A 741 -33.83 -31.34 -20.68
C THR A 741 -34.81 -30.22 -20.34
N LEU A 742 -35.57 -30.35 -19.25
CA LEU A 742 -36.53 -29.36 -18.77
C LEU A 742 -36.20 -28.94 -17.34
N ASP A 743 -36.70 -27.77 -16.96
CA ASP A 743 -36.52 -27.24 -15.61
C ASP A 743 -37.15 -28.17 -14.56
N PRO A 744 -36.53 -28.30 -13.37
CA PRO A 744 -36.98 -29.26 -12.37
C PRO A 744 -38.31 -28.87 -11.71
N VAL A 745 -39.04 -29.89 -11.27
CA VAL A 745 -40.35 -29.75 -10.60
C VAL A 745 -40.20 -29.30 -9.14
N VAL A 746 -38.99 -29.38 -8.59
CA VAL A 746 -38.64 -28.86 -7.26
C VAL A 746 -37.15 -28.51 -7.23
N LYS A 747 -36.83 -27.29 -6.79
CA LYS A 747 -35.45 -26.82 -6.65
C LYS A 747 -34.83 -27.20 -5.31
N VAL A 748 -33.51 -27.28 -5.24
CA VAL A 748 -32.74 -27.51 -3.99
C VAL A 748 -33.15 -26.51 -2.91
N ALA A 749 -33.35 -25.24 -3.28
CA ALA A 749 -33.80 -24.19 -2.39
C ALA A 749 -35.20 -24.44 -1.78
N GLU A 750 -36.15 -25.05 -2.52
CA GLU A 750 -37.46 -25.43 -1.98
C GLU A 750 -37.35 -26.54 -0.92
N ILE A 751 -36.45 -27.51 -1.15
CA ILE A 751 -36.20 -28.62 -0.22
C ILE A 751 -35.52 -28.11 1.05
N ALA A 752 -34.51 -27.24 0.91
CA ALA A 752 -33.85 -26.58 2.04
C ALA A 752 -34.85 -25.75 2.87
N ALA A 753 -35.72 -24.97 2.23
CA ALA A 753 -36.78 -24.21 2.90
C ALA A 753 -37.76 -25.14 3.65
N LYS A 754 -38.20 -26.25 3.03
CA LYS A 754 -39.06 -27.25 3.70
C LYS A 754 -38.37 -27.98 4.85
N THR A 755 -37.05 -28.17 4.77
CA THR A 755 -36.24 -28.73 5.86
C THR A 755 -36.19 -27.76 7.04
N GLN A 756 -35.97 -26.46 6.79
CA GLN A 756 -36.05 -25.43 7.84
C GLN A 756 -37.45 -25.27 8.43
N GLU A 757 -38.51 -25.38 7.62
CA GLU A 757 -39.91 -25.36 8.09
C GLU A 757 -40.22 -26.54 9.02
N LEU A 758 -39.80 -27.75 8.64
CA LEU A 758 -39.89 -28.96 9.47
C LEU A 758 -39.15 -28.79 10.80
N PHE A 759 -37.90 -28.31 10.75
CA PHE A 759 -37.08 -28.06 11.93
C PHE A 759 -37.71 -27.01 12.86
N ALA A 760 -38.14 -25.88 12.32
CA ALA A 760 -38.75 -24.80 13.10
C ALA A 760 -40.10 -25.21 13.74
N ALA A 761 -40.87 -26.09 13.08
CA ALA A 761 -42.12 -26.61 13.62
C ALA A 761 -41.91 -27.69 14.70
N CYS A 762 -40.91 -28.56 14.55
CA CYS A 762 -40.75 -29.76 15.38
C CYS A 762 -39.72 -29.60 16.51
N ASN A 763 -38.58 -28.97 16.24
CA ASN A 763 -37.47 -28.89 17.21
C ASN A 763 -37.86 -28.19 18.53
N PRO A 764 -38.61 -27.06 18.55
CA PRO A 764 -39.01 -26.40 19.80
C PRO A 764 -39.97 -27.20 20.68
N ILE A 765 -40.60 -28.25 20.14
CA ILE A 765 -41.47 -29.16 20.89
C ILE A 765 -40.62 -30.28 21.49
N VAL A 766 -39.86 -31.00 20.66
CA VAL A 766 -39.09 -32.19 21.11
C VAL A 766 -37.88 -31.87 22.01
N THR A 767 -37.48 -30.60 22.12
CA THR A 767 -36.37 -30.14 22.99
C THR A 767 -36.81 -29.47 24.29
N LYS A 768 -38.12 -29.42 24.62
CA LYS A 768 -38.58 -28.85 25.89
C LYS A 768 -37.97 -29.62 27.09
N PRO A 769 -37.36 -28.94 28.08
CA PRO A 769 -36.79 -29.60 29.26
C PRO A 769 -37.85 -29.95 30.32
N LYS A 770 -37.55 -30.95 31.18
CA LYS A 770 -38.41 -31.35 32.30
C LYS A 770 -38.61 -30.21 33.31
N PRO A 771 -39.84 -29.97 33.82
CA PRO A 771 -40.10 -28.97 34.85
C PRO A 771 -39.53 -29.38 36.21
N LYS A 772 -39.02 -28.41 36.97
CA LYS A 772 -38.56 -28.62 38.37
C LYS A 772 -39.74 -28.50 39.36
N PRO A 773 -39.76 -29.26 40.47
CA PRO A 773 -40.82 -29.17 41.47
C PRO A 773 -40.87 -27.80 42.16
N LYS A 774 -42.09 -27.36 42.53
CA LYS A 774 -42.33 -26.19 43.39
C LYS A 774 -42.95 -26.61 44.72
N VAL A 775 -42.73 -25.79 45.75
CA VAL A 775 -43.46 -25.79 47.02
C VAL A 775 -44.25 -24.47 47.09
N GLU A 776 -45.46 -24.52 47.61
CA GLU A 776 -46.34 -23.35 47.83
C GLU A 776 -46.75 -23.24 49.29
N LEU A 777 -47.11 -22.03 49.73
CA LEU A 777 -48.21 -21.66 50.65
C LEU A 777 -48.23 -20.09 50.76
N PRO A 778 -49.36 -19.43 51.13
CA PRO A 778 -50.11 -18.70 50.10
C PRO A 778 -50.69 -17.31 50.52
N LYS A 779 -51.59 -16.77 49.67
CA LYS A 779 -52.65 -15.75 49.93
C LYS A 779 -52.22 -14.27 50.00
N ASP A 780 -53.05 -13.29 49.62
CA ASP A 780 -54.42 -13.27 49.02
C ASP A 780 -54.64 -11.97 48.18
N ASP A 781 -55.79 -11.90 47.49
CA ASP A 781 -56.48 -10.71 46.93
C ASP A 781 -55.95 -9.95 45.69
N ALA A 782 -56.92 -9.35 44.98
CA ALA A 782 -56.84 -8.49 43.78
C ALA A 782 -57.99 -7.45 43.84
N PRO A 783 -58.00 -6.32 43.09
CA PRO A 783 -58.26 -6.37 41.64
C PRO A 783 -57.70 -5.22 40.74
N ALA A 784 -57.75 -5.45 39.42
CA ALA A 784 -58.06 -4.53 38.31
C ALA A 784 -57.33 -3.17 38.07
N GLU A 785 -56.61 -3.16 36.93
CA GLU A 785 -56.63 -2.14 35.85
C GLU A 785 -55.95 -0.74 35.90
N GLN A 786 -55.35 -0.44 34.74
CA GLN A 786 -55.06 0.87 34.08
C GLN A 786 -53.98 1.84 34.59
N ASN A 787 -53.03 2.10 33.66
CA ASN A 787 -52.45 3.41 33.26
C ASN A 787 -52.01 4.43 34.34
N GLY A 788 -50.69 4.64 34.49
CA GLY A 788 -50.15 5.87 35.09
C GLY A 788 -48.62 5.87 35.26
N PRO A 789 -47.90 7.02 35.18
CA PRO A 789 -46.46 7.02 34.84
C PRO A 789 -45.54 7.87 35.76
N VAL A 790 -44.25 7.93 35.36
CA VAL A 790 -43.23 8.98 35.66
C VAL A 790 -42.23 8.76 36.82
N ASN A 791 -40.94 8.69 36.42
CA ASN A 791 -39.65 9.01 37.09
C ASN A 791 -39.21 8.36 38.42
N GLY A 792 -37.87 8.20 38.57
CA GLY A 792 -37.26 7.73 39.83
C GLY A 792 -35.74 7.56 39.96
N GLN A 793 -34.89 8.18 39.11
CA GLN A 793 -33.41 8.28 39.24
C GLN A 793 -32.60 6.94 39.20
N GLU A 794 -31.65 6.72 38.27
CA GLU A 794 -30.37 7.41 37.96
C GLU A 794 -29.18 6.99 38.84
N SER A 795 -28.15 6.46 38.18
CA SER A 795 -26.74 6.41 38.62
C SER A 795 -25.87 6.65 37.39
N ALA A 796 -25.10 7.74 37.38
CA ALA A 796 -24.44 8.22 36.17
C ALA A 796 -23.05 7.61 35.93
N GLU A 797 -22.75 7.27 34.68
CA GLU A 797 -21.38 7.06 34.18
C GLU A 797 -20.97 8.24 33.28
N VAL A 798 -19.69 8.60 33.29
CA VAL A 798 -19.18 9.80 32.59
C VAL A 798 -18.80 9.45 31.15
N GLU A 799 -19.75 9.65 30.23
CA GLU A 799 -19.54 9.32 28.81
C GLU A 799 -18.62 10.33 28.11
N THR A 800 -17.52 9.85 27.50
CA THR A 800 -16.58 10.70 26.77
C THR A 800 -17.07 10.91 25.33
N ILE A 801 -17.42 12.15 24.96
CA ILE A 801 -18.02 12.45 23.65
C ILE A 801 -17.01 12.27 22.50
N VAL A 802 -17.06 11.11 21.83
CA VAL A 802 -16.29 10.83 20.61
C VAL A 802 -16.96 11.44 19.38
N LYS A 803 -16.25 12.29 18.64
CA LYS A 803 -16.70 12.85 17.35
C LYS A 803 -16.52 11.80 16.25
N ASN A 804 -17.63 11.27 15.72
CA ASN A 804 -17.64 10.25 14.66
C ASN A 804 -18.61 10.59 13.52
N MET A 805 -18.25 10.12 12.32
CA MET A 805 -19.11 10.10 11.12
C MET A 805 -20.37 9.25 11.35
N LYS A 806 -21.49 9.66 10.72
CA LYS A 806 -22.80 9.01 10.85
C LYS A 806 -23.32 8.53 9.50
N LEU A 807 -23.92 7.34 9.48
CA LEU A 807 -24.74 6.83 8.37
C LEU A 807 -26.18 6.64 8.86
N ILE A 808 -27.14 7.19 8.11
CA ILE A 808 -28.57 7.17 8.43
C ILE A 808 -29.31 6.48 7.28
N ILE A 809 -29.88 5.30 7.57
CA ILE A 809 -30.60 4.45 6.60
C ILE A 809 -32.10 4.60 6.83
N LEU A 810 -32.79 5.15 5.83
CA LEU A 810 -34.23 5.43 5.80
C LEU A 810 -34.93 4.54 4.77
N SER A 811 -36.25 4.48 4.81
CA SER A 811 -37.03 3.50 4.04
C SER A 811 -36.99 3.78 2.54
N ASP A 812 -37.10 5.06 2.16
CA ASP A 812 -37.23 5.50 0.78
C ASP A 812 -36.70 6.94 0.55
N TYR A 813 -36.79 7.39 -0.71
CA TYR A 813 -36.37 8.71 -1.17
C TYR A 813 -37.13 9.89 -0.51
N ASP A 814 -38.41 9.72 -0.20
CA ASP A 814 -39.24 10.77 0.40
C ASP A 814 -38.97 10.89 1.92
N GLU A 815 -38.70 9.78 2.62
CA GLU A 815 -38.17 9.81 3.99
C GLU A 815 -36.78 10.48 4.04
N ALA A 816 -35.87 10.10 3.13
CA ALA A 816 -34.54 10.72 3.03
C ALA A 816 -34.62 12.23 2.76
N SER A 817 -35.53 12.65 1.88
CA SER A 817 -35.80 14.05 1.56
C SER A 817 -36.43 14.83 2.71
N GLU A 818 -37.38 14.23 3.44
CA GLU A 818 -38.00 14.80 4.63
C GLU A 818 -36.98 14.98 5.76
N TRP A 819 -36.15 13.97 6.02
CA TRP A 819 -35.12 14.01 7.06
C TRP A 819 -34.12 15.15 6.77
N ALA A 820 -33.57 15.20 5.54
CA ALA A 820 -32.61 16.23 5.14
C ALA A 820 -33.19 17.65 5.28
N ALA A 821 -34.41 17.89 4.78
CA ALA A 821 -35.07 19.18 4.88
C ALA A 821 -35.38 19.59 6.34
N LYS A 822 -35.81 18.63 7.17
CA LYS A 822 -36.04 18.84 8.61
C LYS A 822 -34.75 19.15 9.35
N TYR A 823 -33.63 18.52 8.98
CA TYR A 823 -32.32 18.81 9.55
C TYR A 823 -31.86 20.23 9.23
N ILE A 824 -31.88 20.62 7.95
CA ILE A 824 -31.52 21.97 7.48
C ILE A 824 -32.36 23.04 8.17
N LYS A 825 -33.69 22.84 8.27
CA LYS A 825 -34.59 23.73 9.01
C LYS A 825 -34.17 23.91 10.46
N ASN A 826 -33.93 22.80 11.17
CA ASN A 826 -33.55 22.83 12.57
C ASN A 826 -32.18 23.52 12.76
N ARG A 827 -31.25 23.36 11.81
CA ARG A 827 -29.93 24.01 11.85
C ARG A 827 -30.00 25.52 11.61
N ILE A 828 -30.81 25.97 10.63
CA ILE A 828 -31.07 27.41 10.39
C ILE A 828 -31.75 28.04 11.60
N ASN A 829 -32.87 27.46 12.06
CA ASN A 829 -33.65 28.04 13.17
C ASN A 829 -32.82 28.12 14.45
N ARG A 830 -32.05 27.07 14.79
CA ARG A 830 -31.16 27.04 15.96
C ARG A 830 -29.95 27.98 15.84
N PHE A 831 -29.49 28.28 14.62
CA PHE A 831 -28.47 29.31 14.42
C PHE A 831 -29.04 30.73 14.61
N SER A 832 -30.33 30.91 14.36
CA SER A 832 -31.07 32.18 14.48
C SER A 832 -30.36 33.32 13.72
N PRO A 833 -30.33 33.26 12.38
CA PRO A 833 -29.59 34.22 11.56
C PRO A 833 -30.26 35.61 11.55
N THR A 834 -29.44 36.65 11.41
CA THR A 834 -29.82 38.07 11.51
C THR A 834 -29.06 38.89 10.46
N PRO A 835 -29.37 40.20 10.25
CA PRO A 835 -28.64 41.06 9.30
C PRO A 835 -27.11 41.06 9.48
N ASP A 836 -26.63 40.90 10.71
CA ASP A 836 -25.21 40.94 11.06
C ASP A 836 -24.58 39.53 11.19
N LYS A 837 -25.40 38.48 11.09
CA LYS A 837 -25.00 37.07 11.33
C LYS A 837 -25.76 36.14 10.38
N PHE A 838 -25.25 35.99 9.17
CA PHE A 838 -25.77 35.05 8.17
C PHE A 838 -25.45 33.60 8.52
N PHE A 839 -26.30 32.67 8.10
CA PHE A 839 -26.01 31.23 8.08
C PHE A 839 -25.56 30.83 6.67
N THR A 840 -24.43 30.11 6.52
CA THR A 840 -23.86 29.81 5.20
C THR A 840 -24.06 28.36 4.79
N LEU A 841 -24.79 28.12 3.70
CA LEU A 841 -25.06 26.81 3.10
C LEU A 841 -24.18 26.54 1.87
N GLY A 842 -23.70 25.30 1.73
CA GLY A 842 -23.26 24.75 0.44
C GLY A 842 -24.40 23.98 -0.22
N LEU A 843 -24.74 24.28 -1.48
CA LEU A 843 -25.92 23.72 -2.17
C LEU A 843 -25.58 22.86 -3.41
N PRO A 844 -26.12 21.64 -3.52
CA PRO A 844 -25.90 20.73 -4.65
C PRO A 844 -26.94 20.88 -5.74
N THR A 845 -26.55 20.49 -6.94
CA THR A 845 -27.38 20.42 -8.15
C THR A 845 -27.83 18.97 -8.42
N GLY A 846 -28.55 18.74 -9.53
CA GLY A 846 -28.96 17.40 -9.96
C GLY A 846 -30.20 16.82 -9.24
N SER A 847 -30.50 15.55 -9.52
CA SER A 847 -31.80 14.94 -9.18
C SER A 847 -32.00 14.62 -7.70
N THR A 848 -30.98 14.10 -7.00
CA THR A 848 -31.09 13.68 -5.60
C THR A 848 -31.63 14.78 -4.65
N PRO A 849 -31.14 16.04 -4.64
CA PRO A 849 -31.63 17.06 -3.71
C PRO A 849 -33.03 17.62 -4.00
N LEU A 850 -33.68 17.29 -5.13
CA LEU A 850 -34.97 17.88 -5.52
C LEU A 850 -36.10 17.65 -4.51
N GLY A 851 -36.17 16.47 -3.88
CA GLY A 851 -37.12 16.17 -2.81
C GLY A 851 -36.89 17.06 -1.58
N CYS A 852 -35.63 17.19 -1.14
CA CYS A 852 -35.25 18.08 -0.05
C CYS A 852 -35.65 19.55 -0.33
N TYR A 853 -35.37 20.06 -1.54
CA TYR A 853 -35.80 21.42 -1.92
C TYR A 853 -37.33 21.59 -1.90
N LYS A 854 -38.10 20.62 -2.41
CA LYS A 854 -39.58 20.65 -2.33
C LYS A 854 -40.08 20.71 -0.89
N LYS A 855 -39.48 19.95 0.03
CA LYS A 855 -39.82 19.95 1.47
C LYS A 855 -39.43 21.26 2.16
N LEU A 856 -38.26 21.83 1.85
CA LEU A 856 -37.86 23.16 2.36
C LEU A 856 -38.81 24.28 1.89
N ILE A 857 -39.26 24.24 0.64
CA ILE A 857 -40.28 25.18 0.12
C ILE A 857 -41.63 25.00 0.84
N GLN A 858 -42.01 23.76 1.19
CA GLN A 858 -43.21 23.51 2.00
C GLN A 858 -43.08 24.07 3.42
N TYR A 859 -41.91 23.93 4.06
CA TYR A 859 -41.65 24.53 5.37
C TYR A 859 -41.67 26.06 5.33
N TYR A 860 -41.07 26.69 4.31
CA TYR A 860 -41.14 28.14 4.11
C TYR A 860 -42.59 28.63 3.91
N LYS A 861 -43.36 27.95 3.04
CA LYS A 861 -44.78 28.28 2.79
C LYS A 861 -45.71 28.07 3.99
N LYS A 862 -45.26 27.38 5.04
CA LYS A 862 -45.94 27.26 6.34
C LYS A 862 -45.45 28.27 7.39
N GLY A 863 -44.41 29.04 7.10
CA GLY A 863 -43.75 29.94 8.07
C GLY A 863 -42.83 29.24 9.07
N GLU A 864 -42.42 27.99 8.82
CA GLU A 864 -41.56 27.22 9.74
C GLU A 864 -40.05 27.54 9.58
N ILE A 865 -39.67 28.32 8.57
CA ILE A 865 -38.28 28.68 8.24
C ILE A 865 -38.25 29.97 7.39
N SER A 866 -37.15 30.71 7.43
CA SER A 866 -36.85 31.86 6.56
C SER A 866 -35.41 31.74 6.01
N PHE A 867 -35.21 32.20 4.78
CA PHE A 867 -33.93 32.27 4.08
C PHE A 867 -33.42 33.70 3.87
N GLN A 868 -34.11 34.72 4.39
CA GLN A 868 -33.75 36.14 4.22
C GLN A 868 -32.31 36.47 4.68
N TYR A 869 -31.83 35.76 5.71
CA TYR A 869 -30.50 35.88 6.29
C TYR A 869 -29.65 34.61 6.11
N VAL A 870 -29.89 33.86 5.03
CA VAL A 870 -29.08 32.71 4.62
C VAL A 870 -28.24 33.12 3.40
N LYS A 871 -26.95 32.75 3.40
CA LYS A 871 -26.08 32.78 2.21
C LYS A 871 -25.92 31.38 1.65
N THR A 872 -25.89 31.26 0.33
CA THR A 872 -25.76 29.96 -0.35
C THR A 872 -24.65 30.02 -1.38
N PHE A 873 -23.71 29.08 -1.31
CA PHE A 873 -22.68 28.85 -2.32
C PHE A 873 -23.01 27.57 -3.07
N ASN A 874 -23.21 27.65 -4.38
CA ASN A 874 -23.45 26.48 -5.23
C ASN A 874 -22.15 25.77 -5.62
N MET A 875 -22.25 24.46 -5.83
CA MET A 875 -21.11 23.56 -6.00
C MET A 875 -20.42 23.65 -7.37
N ASP A 876 -21.15 24.03 -8.41
CA ASP A 876 -20.76 23.84 -9.81
C ASP A 876 -21.52 24.76 -10.78
N GLU A 877 -20.94 24.99 -11.97
CA GLU A 877 -21.61 25.51 -13.17
C GLU A 877 -20.84 25.07 -14.43
N TYR A 878 -21.52 24.88 -15.56
CA TYR A 878 -20.89 24.51 -16.83
C TYR A 878 -20.16 25.70 -17.48
N VAL A 879 -18.98 25.44 -18.06
CA VAL A 879 -18.24 26.48 -18.83
C VAL A 879 -18.89 26.66 -20.20
N GLY A 880 -19.24 27.91 -20.54
CA GLY A 880 -19.76 28.29 -21.86
C GLY A 880 -21.25 28.04 -22.10
N LEU A 881 -22.04 27.64 -21.10
CA LEU A 881 -23.51 27.69 -21.19
C LEU A 881 -24.04 29.06 -20.72
N PRO A 882 -24.90 29.74 -21.50
CA PRO A 882 -25.57 30.96 -21.06
C PRO A 882 -26.31 30.78 -19.73
N ARG A 883 -26.28 31.80 -18.86
CA ARG A 883 -26.88 31.80 -17.52
C ARG A 883 -28.40 31.57 -17.49
N ASP A 884 -29.07 31.79 -18.61
CA ASP A 884 -30.49 31.58 -18.85
C ASP A 884 -30.80 30.27 -19.61
N HIS A 885 -29.77 29.51 -20.02
CA HIS A 885 -29.94 28.18 -20.62
C HIS A 885 -30.66 27.23 -19.63
N PRO A 886 -31.61 26.39 -20.08
CA PRO A 886 -32.38 25.51 -19.18
C PRO A 886 -31.50 24.62 -18.30
N GLU A 887 -30.45 24.04 -18.88
CA GLU A 887 -29.50 23.13 -18.21
C GLU A 887 -28.32 23.83 -17.51
N SER A 888 -28.32 25.17 -17.43
CA SER A 888 -27.36 25.85 -16.54
C SER A 888 -27.74 25.61 -15.08
N TYR A 889 -26.74 25.50 -14.21
CA TYR A 889 -26.96 25.22 -12.80
C TYR A 889 -27.53 26.43 -12.05
N HIS A 890 -27.26 27.65 -12.55
CA HIS A 890 -28.04 28.84 -12.22
C HIS A 890 -29.54 28.68 -12.53
N SER A 891 -29.92 28.31 -13.76
CA SER A 891 -31.33 28.08 -14.12
C SER A 891 -31.96 26.97 -13.30
N PHE A 892 -31.24 25.87 -13.06
CA PHE A 892 -31.70 24.75 -12.24
C PHE A 892 -32.06 25.21 -10.82
N MET A 893 -31.13 25.91 -10.14
CA MET A 893 -31.32 26.37 -8.77
C MET A 893 -32.39 27.46 -8.65
N TRP A 894 -32.42 28.41 -9.60
CA TRP A 894 -33.44 29.45 -9.62
C TRP A 894 -34.84 28.87 -9.81
N ASN A 895 -35.01 27.87 -10.69
CA ASN A 895 -36.30 27.28 -10.97
C ASN A 895 -36.79 26.28 -9.92
N ASN A 896 -35.90 25.51 -9.31
CA ASN A 896 -36.27 24.46 -8.35
C ASN A 896 -36.27 24.93 -6.88
N PHE A 897 -35.53 26.00 -6.53
CA PHE A 897 -35.40 26.45 -5.15
C PHE A 897 -35.59 27.97 -4.98
N PHE A 898 -34.65 28.79 -5.47
CA PHE A 898 -34.53 30.19 -5.03
C PHE A 898 -35.78 31.05 -5.30
N LYS A 899 -36.47 30.89 -6.45
CA LYS A 899 -37.67 31.71 -6.75
C LYS A 899 -38.91 31.38 -5.91
N HIS A 900 -38.83 30.40 -5.00
CA HIS A 900 -39.96 29.93 -4.17
C HIS A 900 -39.80 30.28 -2.68
N ILE A 901 -38.72 30.96 -2.30
CA ILE A 901 -38.33 31.32 -0.93
C ILE A 901 -37.98 32.81 -0.83
N ASP A 902 -37.74 33.30 0.39
CA ASP A 902 -37.41 34.69 0.73
C ASP A 902 -35.90 35.01 0.70
N ILE A 903 -35.09 34.18 0.03
CA ILE A 903 -33.65 34.46 -0.14
C ILE A 903 -33.44 35.73 -0.98
N ARG A 904 -32.46 36.54 -0.58
CA ARG A 904 -32.05 37.70 -1.37
C ARG A 904 -31.10 37.27 -2.49
N SER A 905 -31.25 37.83 -3.68
CA SER A 905 -30.37 37.53 -4.83
C SER A 905 -28.89 37.88 -4.56
N GLU A 906 -28.62 38.88 -3.72
CA GLU A 906 -27.28 39.27 -3.25
C GLU A 906 -26.58 38.23 -2.35
N ASN A 907 -27.30 37.21 -1.89
CA ASN A 907 -26.82 36.13 -1.02
C ASN A 907 -26.79 34.75 -1.73
N ALA A 908 -27.12 34.70 -3.03
CA ALA A 908 -27.18 33.48 -3.83
C ALA A 908 -25.99 33.40 -4.78
N HIS A 909 -24.86 32.86 -4.28
CA HIS A 909 -23.58 32.80 -4.96
C HIS A 909 -23.50 31.53 -5.85
N ILE A 910 -23.31 31.73 -7.15
CA ILE A 910 -23.12 30.66 -8.15
C ILE A 910 -21.98 31.08 -9.07
N LEU A 911 -21.07 30.16 -9.38
CA LEU A 911 -19.91 30.35 -10.27
C LEU A 911 -20.35 30.79 -11.67
N ASP A 912 -19.72 31.81 -12.26
CA ASP A 912 -19.99 32.20 -13.65
C ASP A 912 -19.10 31.43 -14.64
N GLY A 913 -19.65 30.36 -15.22
CA GLY A 913 -19.03 29.58 -16.29
C GLY A 913 -18.75 30.34 -17.59
N ASN A 914 -19.15 31.62 -17.70
CA ASN A 914 -18.87 32.50 -18.84
C ASN A 914 -17.93 33.67 -18.47
N ALA A 915 -17.36 33.68 -17.25
CA ALA A 915 -16.44 34.72 -16.82
C ALA A 915 -15.23 34.83 -17.77
N PRO A 916 -14.75 36.05 -18.09
CA PRO A 916 -13.63 36.26 -19.03
C PRO A 916 -12.28 35.76 -18.51
N ASP A 917 -12.19 35.45 -17.21
CA ASP A 917 -11.05 34.79 -16.56
C ASP A 917 -11.60 33.78 -15.53
N LEU A 918 -11.71 32.52 -15.96
CA LEU A 918 -12.27 31.43 -15.16
C LEU A 918 -11.39 31.05 -13.95
N LEU A 919 -10.09 31.36 -13.97
CA LEU A 919 -9.20 31.10 -12.83
C LEU A 919 -9.39 32.17 -11.75
N LYS A 920 -9.50 33.43 -12.16
CA LYS A 920 -9.84 34.54 -11.27
C LYS A 920 -11.25 34.41 -10.68
N GLU A 921 -12.21 33.92 -11.45
CA GLU A 921 -13.56 33.58 -10.96
C GLU A 921 -13.47 32.56 -9.81
N CYS A 922 -12.79 31.43 -10.03
CA CYS A 922 -12.60 30.40 -9.01
C CYS A 922 -11.90 30.92 -7.74
N GLN A 923 -10.90 31.79 -7.89
CA GLN A 923 -10.22 32.42 -6.74
C GLN A 923 -11.13 33.41 -6.00
N SER A 924 -11.93 34.20 -6.73
CA SER A 924 -12.87 35.16 -6.15
C SER A 924 -13.95 34.43 -5.33
N PHE A 925 -14.45 33.30 -5.84
CA PHE A 925 -15.42 32.45 -5.15
C PHE A 925 -14.87 31.86 -3.83
N GLU A 926 -13.61 31.40 -3.80
CA GLU A 926 -12.94 30.98 -2.57
C GLU A 926 -12.83 32.13 -1.55
N ASP A 927 -12.52 33.35 -2.00
CA ASP A 927 -12.37 34.52 -1.15
C ASP A 927 -13.73 35.07 -0.66
N GLU A 928 -14.82 34.90 -1.43
CA GLU A 928 -16.19 35.14 -0.97
C GLU A 928 -16.62 34.13 0.11
N ILE A 929 -16.32 32.83 -0.05
CA ILE A 929 -16.58 31.81 0.98
C ILE A 929 -15.87 32.14 2.29
N LYS A 930 -14.59 32.55 2.23
CA LYS A 930 -13.83 33.01 3.40
C LYS A 930 -14.44 34.27 4.02
N SER A 931 -14.84 35.23 3.19
CA SER A 931 -15.48 36.48 3.62
C SER A 931 -16.87 36.26 4.25
N ALA A 932 -17.55 35.17 3.92
CA ALA A 932 -18.77 34.72 4.57
C ALA A 932 -18.54 33.96 5.90
N GLY A 933 -17.29 33.75 6.32
CA GLY A 933 -16.92 33.02 7.54
C GLY A 933 -16.83 31.51 7.38
N GLY A 934 -16.75 31.01 6.14
CA GLY A 934 -16.83 29.59 5.80
C GLY A 934 -18.27 29.06 5.71
N ILE A 935 -18.40 27.77 5.39
CA ILE A 935 -19.70 27.10 5.23
C ILE A 935 -20.12 26.46 6.57
N ASP A 936 -21.30 26.78 7.07
CA ASP A 936 -21.87 26.21 8.31
C ASP A 936 -22.40 24.79 8.12
N LEU A 937 -23.04 24.53 6.97
CA LEU A 937 -23.56 23.23 6.58
C LEU A 937 -23.45 23.08 5.06
N PHE A 938 -22.57 22.19 4.63
CA PHE A 938 -22.47 21.79 3.24
C PHE A 938 -23.42 20.62 2.96
N ILE A 939 -24.16 20.68 1.85
CA ILE A 939 -25.04 19.60 1.42
C ILE A 939 -24.49 19.07 0.09
N GLY A 940 -24.24 17.76 0.00
CA GLY A 940 -23.69 17.11 -1.19
C GLY A 940 -24.65 16.09 -1.79
N GLY A 941 -24.77 16.10 -3.12
CA GLY A 941 -25.20 14.92 -3.88
C GLY A 941 -23.97 14.21 -4.47
N ILE A 942 -24.09 12.90 -4.75
CA ILE A 942 -22.99 12.11 -5.34
C ILE A 942 -23.36 11.49 -6.69
N GLY A 943 -22.35 11.28 -7.55
CA GLY A 943 -22.47 10.46 -8.77
C GLY A 943 -22.49 8.93 -8.51
N PRO A 944 -22.86 8.09 -9.49
CA PRO A 944 -22.80 6.61 -9.39
C PRO A 944 -21.40 6.05 -9.12
N ASP A 945 -20.39 6.81 -9.53
CA ASP A 945 -18.94 6.68 -9.38
C ASP A 945 -18.40 7.44 -8.13
N GLY A 946 -19.28 7.97 -7.29
CA GLY A 946 -18.91 8.64 -6.03
C GLY A 946 -18.24 10.00 -6.18
N HIS A 947 -18.36 10.66 -7.34
CA HIS A 947 -17.90 12.04 -7.49
C HIS A 947 -18.78 13.05 -6.75
N ILE A 948 -18.19 14.18 -6.37
CA ILE A 948 -18.81 15.31 -5.63
C ILE A 948 -18.64 16.59 -6.44
N ALA A 949 -19.72 17.35 -6.70
CA ALA A 949 -19.71 18.43 -7.68
C ALA A 949 -19.25 17.91 -9.06
N PHE A 950 -18.22 18.49 -9.70
CA PHE A 950 -17.49 17.83 -10.80
C PHE A 950 -16.11 17.28 -10.39
N ASN A 951 -15.90 16.94 -9.10
CA ASN A 951 -14.69 16.26 -8.62
C ASN A 951 -14.73 14.75 -8.94
N GLU A 952 -14.68 14.46 -10.24
CA GLU A 952 -14.61 13.12 -10.85
C GLU A 952 -13.45 12.27 -10.29
N PRO A 953 -13.52 10.92 -10.41
CA PRO A 953 -12.45 9.99 -10.03
C PRO A 953 -11.06 10.43 -10.53
N GLY A 954 -10.11 10.50 -9.61
CA GLY A 954 -8.75 11.03 -9.86
C GLY A 954 -8.56 12.48 -9.42
N SER A 955 -9.64 13.20 -9.06
CA SER A 955 -9.54 14.57 -8.53
C SER A 955 -8.87 14.60 -7.15
N SER A 956 -7.89 15.49 -6.97
CA SER A 956 -7.18 15.65 -5.69
C SER A 956 -8.14 15.97 -4.53
N LEU A 957 -8.00 15.24 -3.41
CA LEU A 957 -8.85 15.40 -2.22
C LEU A 957 -8.60 16.71 -1.46
N VAL A 958 -7.46 17.38 -1.73
CA VAL A 958 -7.13 18.71 -1.18
C VAL A 958 -7.35 19.84 -2.19
N SER A 959 -8.05 19.55 -3.29
CA SER A 959 -8.34 20.55 -4.33
C SER A 959 -9.19 21.70 -3.83
N ARG A 960 -8.95 22.89 -4.40
CA ARG A 960 -9.79 24.10 -4.24
C ARG A 960 -10.71 24.29 -5.44
N THR A 961 -11.59 25.28 -5.36
CA THR A 961 -12.47 25.68 -6.46
C THR A 961 -11.63 25.95 -7.70
N ARG A 962 -11.99 25.34 -8.83
CA ARG A 962 -11.17 25.34 -10.06
C ARG A 962 -12.00 25.04 -11.30
N VAL A 963 -11.41 25.34 -12.45
CA VAL A 963 -11.84 24.83 -13.75
C VAL A 963 -11.49 23.35 -13.86
N LYS A 964 -12.40 22.54 -14.40
CA LYS A 964 -12.28 21.08 -14.52
C LYS A 964 -12.75 20.64 -15.91
N THR A 965 -11.90 19.93 -16.65
CA THR A 965 -12.32 19.19 -17.85
C THR A 965 -13.13 17.97 -17.43
N LEU A 966 -14.28 17.73 -18.07
CA LEU A 966 -15.16 16.60 -17.76
C LEU A 966 -14.69 15.31 -18.46
N ALA A 967 -14.91 14.18 -17.81
CA ALA A 967 -14.65 12.86 -18.36
C ALA A 967 -15.68 12.49 -19.44
N MET A 968 -15.29 11.61 -20.37
CA MET A 968 -16.19 11.15 -21.44
C MET A 968 -17.45 10.46 -20.88
N ASP A 969 -17.33 9.73 -19.78
CA ASP A 969 -18.47 9.09 -19.10
C ASP A 969 -19.45 10.12 -18.53
N THR A 970 -18.97 11.23 -17.99
CA THR A 970 -19.79 12.36 -17.53
C THR A 970 -20.50 13.03 -18.70
N ILE A 971 -19.80 13.22 -19.83
CA ILE A 971 -20.35 13.78 -21.06
C ILE A 971 -21.46 12.87 -21.63
N LEU A 972 -21.21 11.55 -21.71
CA LEU A 972 -22.19 10.54 -22.12
C LEU A 972 -23.40 10.48 -21.19
N ALA A 973 -23.19 10.50 -19.87
CA ALA A 973 -24.27 10.46 -18.87
C ALA A 973 -25.14 11.73 -18.86
N ASN A 974 -24.56 12.88 -19.22
CA ASN A 974 -25.27 14.17 -19.27
C ASN A 974 -25.88 14.46 -20.64
N ALA A 975 -25.47 13.80 -21.74
CA ALA A 975 -26.05 13.97 -23.07
C ALA A 975 -27.58 13.85 -23.11
N ARG A 976 -28.18 13.04 -22.23
CA ARG A 976 -29.64 12.93 -22.04
C ARG A 976 -30.37 14.25 -21.73
N PHE A 977 -29.67 15.25 -21.20
CA PHE A 977 -30.19 16.59 -20.92
C PHE A 977 -30.04 17.54 -22.13
N PHE A 978 -29.23 17.17 -23.12
CA PHE A 978 -28.93 17.95 -24.33
C PHE A 978 -29.46 17.23 -25.60
N ASP A 979 -30.71 16.75 -25.55
CA ASP A 979 -31.38 15.97 -26.61
C ASP A 979 -30.70 14.64 -27.02
N GLY A 980 -29.74 14.15 -26.24
CA GLY A 980 -28.88 13.02 -26.62
C GLY A 980 -27.67 13.39 -27.49
N ASP A 981 -27.44 14.68 -27.75
CA ASP A 981 -26.40 15.18 -28.63
C ASP A 981 -25.12 15.53 -27.86
N LEU A 982 -24.10 14.68 -28.01
CA LEU A 982 -22.79 14.85 -27.37
C LEU A 982 -22.08 16.15 -27.76
N SER A 983 -22.39 16.75 -28.91
CA SER A 983 -21.74 17.99 -29.37
C SER A 983 -22.25 19.25 -28.65
N LYS A 984 -23.41 19.16 -27.98
CA LYS A 984 -23.99 20.23 -27.16
C LYS A 984 -23.55 20.20 -25.70
N VAL A 985 -23.00 19.07 -25.24
CA VAL A 985 -22.57 18.90 -23.85
C VAL A 985 -21.25 19.64 -23.64
N PRO A 986 -21.14 20.55 -22.65
CA PRO A 986 -19.89 21.23 -22.35
C PRO A 986 -18.80 20.25 -21.93
N THR A 987 -17.57 20.46 -22.43
CA THR A 987 -16.40 19.62 -22.09
C THR A 987 -15.70 20.08 -20.81
N MET A 988 -16.12 21.20 -20.22
CA MET A 988 -15.52 21.83 -19.05
C MET A 988 -16.59 22.39 -18.10
N ALA A 989 -16.29 22.42 -16.81
CA ALA A 989 -17.10 23.02 -15.77
C ALA A 989 -16.23 23.77 -14.76
N LEU A 990 -16.85 24.68 -14.01
CA LEU A 990 -16.31 25.20 -12.76
C LEU A 990 -16.84 24.33 -11.62
N THR A 991 -15.99 24.00 -10.65
CA THR A 991 -16.37 23.15 -9.51
C THR A 991 -15.68 23.61 -8.24
N VAL A 992 -16.42 23.68 -7.14
CA VAL A 992 -15.87 23.74 -5.78
C VAL A 992 -14.99 22.50 -5.55
N GLY A 993 -13.81 22.69 -4.96
CA GLY A 993 -12.86 21.60 -4.74
C GLY A 993 -13.14 20.80 -3.48
N VAL A 994 -12.67 19.54 -3.43
CA VAL A 994 -12.92 18.64 -2.30
C VAL A 994 -12.38 19.21 -0.98
N GLY A 995 -11.21 19.85 -1.01
CA GLY A 995 -10.63 20.52 0.16
C GLY A 995 -11.46 21.69 0.66
N THR A 996 -12.14 22.42 -0.23
CA THR A 996 -13.07 23.50 0.14
C THR A 996 -14.35 22.96 0.77
N VAL A 997 -14.80 21.75 0.39
CA VAL A 997 -15.89 21.05 1.09
C VAL A 997 -15.43 20.55 2.47
N MET A 998 -14.19 20.05 2.58
CA MET A 998 -13.62 19.57 3.84
C MET A 998 -13.42 20.70 4.89
N ASP A 999 -13.32 21.96 4.46
CA ASP A 999 -13.28 23.14 5.34
C ASP A 999 -14.65 23.57 5.90
N ALA A 1000 -15.76 22.96 5.44
CA ALA A 1000 -17.09 23.22 6.00
C ALA A 1000 -17.19 22.73 7.45
N ARG A 1001 -17.98 23.41 8.28
CA ARG A 1001 -18.17 23.03 9.70
C ARG A 1001 -18.89 21.69 9.84
N GLU A 1002 -19.83 21.41 8.95
CA GLU A 1002 -20.66 20.20 8.92
C GLU A 1002 -20.95 19.81 7.46
N VAL A 1003 -20.94 18.51 7.15
CA VAL A 1003 -21.13 17.98 5.79
C VAL A 1003 -22.24 16.94 5.80
N MET A 1004 -23.26 17.12 4.96
CA MET A 1004 -24.40 16.21 4.83
C MET A 1004 -24.51 15.69 3.40
N ILE A 1005 -24.34 14.38 3.19
CA ILE A 1005 -24.27 13.74 1.87
C ILE A 1005 -25.52 12.89 1.62
N LEU A 1006 -26.23 13.15 0.52
CA LEU A 1006 -27.45 12.47 0.10
C LEU A 1006 -27.15 11.41 -0.97
N ILE A 1007 -27.48 10.15 -0.70
CA ILE A 1007 -27.16 9.00 -1.56
C ILE A 1007 -28.40 8.10 -1.70
N THR A 1008 -29.11 8.21 -2.82
CA THR A 1008 -30.44 7.61 -3.00
C THR A 1008 -30.54 6.77 -4.27
N GLY A 1009 -31.09 5.56 -4.14
CA GLY A 1009 -31.38 4.60 -5.21
C GLY A 1009 -30.21 3.67 -5.55
N ALA A 1010 -30.55 2.43 -5.95
CA ALA A 1010 -29.61 1.31 -6.13
C ALA A 1010 -28.43 1.60 -7.06
N HIS A 1011 -28.62 2.44 -8.10
CA HIS A 1011 -27.57 2.90 -9.00
C HIS A 1011 -26.42 3.69 -8.32
N LYS A 1012 -26.54 4.04 -7.04
CA LYS A 1012 -25.48 4.66 -6.21
C LYS A 1012 -24.98 3.75 -5.07
N ALA A 1013 -25.47 2.51 -4.97
CA ALA A 1013 -25.13 1.63 -3.86
C ALA A 1013 -23.64 1.29 -3.80
N PHE A 1014 -23.00 1.07 -4.96
CA PHE A 1014 -21.56 0.82 -5.03
C PHE A 1014 -20.73 2.04 -4.58
N ALA A 1015 -21.20 3.26 -4.86
CA ALA A 1015 -20.59 4.48 -4.33
C ALA A 1015 -20.78 4.63 -2.82
N LEU A 1016 -21.92 4.22 -2.25
CA LEU A 1016 -22.10 4.17 -0.79
C LEU A 1016 -21.17 3.13 -0.15
N TYR A 1017 -21.04 1.94 -0.75
CA TYR A 1017 -20.07 0.93 -0.32
C TYR A 1017 -18.63 1.49 -0.30
N LYS A 1018 -18.22 2.19 -1.36
CA LYS A 1018 -16.91 2.84 -1.44
C LYS A 1018 -16.75 4.04 -0.49
N ALA A 1019 -17.84 4.71 -0.13
CA ALA A 1019 -17.84 5.80 0.85
C ALA A 1019 -17.73 5.32 2.31
N ILE A 1020 -18.22 4.10 2.63
CA ILE A 1020 -18.43 3.64 4.02
C ILE A 1020 -17.52 2.47 4.44
N GLU A 1021 -17.25 1.48 3.56
CA GLU A 1021 -16.55 0.24 3.94
C GLU A 1021 -15.09 0.15 3.45
N GLU A 1022 -14.65 1.09 2.63
CA GLU A 1022 -13.39 1.06 1.88
C GLU A 1022 -12.51 2.26 2.20
N GLY A 1023 -11.22 2.17 1.88
CA GLY A 1023 -10.25 3.22 2.21
C GLY A 1023 -10.43 4.52 1.40
N VAL A 1024 -10.14 5.64 2.07
CA VAL A 1024 -10.11 6.99 1.46
C VAL A 1024 -9.23 7.02 0.21
N ASN A 1025 -9.80 7.44 -0.93
CA ASN A 1025 -9.18 7.33 -2.24
C ASN A 1025 -9.68 8.44 -3.20
N HIS A 1026 -8.78 9.10 -3.93
CA HIS A 1026 -9.14 10.10 -4.95
C HIS A 1026 -9.98 9.54 -6.11
N MET A 1027 -10.00 8.22 -6.32
CA MET A 1027 -10.89 7.56 -7.28
C MET A 1027 -12.36 7.50 -6.83
N TRP A 1028 -12.66 7.84 -5.57
CA TRP A 1028 -14.00 7.90 -5.00
C TRP A 1028 -14.07 9.12 -4.08
N THR A 1029 -14.23 10.33 -4.63
CA THR A 1029 -14.00 11.57 -3.86
C THR A 1029 -14.94 11.74 -2.66
N VAL A 1030 -16.12 11.13 -2.69
CA VAL A 1030 -17.02 10.95 -1.53
C VAL A 1030 -16.35 10.31 -0.30
N SER A 1031 -15.35 9.43 -0.48
CA SER A 1031 -14.65 8.75 0.60
C SER A 1031 -13.83 9.70 1.50
N ALA A 1032 -13.48 10.90 1.01
CA ALA A 1032 -12.78 11.91 1.82
C ALA A 1032 -13.55 12.29 3.09
N PHE A 1033 -14.89 12.26 3.05
CA PHE A 1033 -15.73 12.63 4.19
C PHE A 1033 -15.69 11.62 5.35
N GLN A 1034 -15.03 10.46 5.20
CA GLN A 1034 -14.63 9.63 6.35
C GLN A 1034 -13.68 10.37 7.30
N GLN A 1035 -12.88 11.31 6.78
CA GLN A 1035 -11.89 12.09 7.54
C GLN A 1035 -12.46 13.41 8.09
N HIS A 1036 -13.68 13.79 7.70
CA HIS A 1036 -14.29 15.05 8.11
C HIS A 1036 -14.96 14.90 9.49
N PRO A 1037 -14.72 15.82 10.45
CA PRO A 1037 -15.10 15.63 11.85
C PRO A 1037 -16.62 15.65 12.13
N GLN A 1038 -17.45 16.12 11.19
CA GLN A 1038 -18.91 16.16 11.31
C GLN A 1038 -19.60 15.83 9.97
N THR A 1039 -19.44 14.57 9.52
CA THR A 1039 -20.14 14.05 8.34
C THR A 1039 -21.39 13.23 8.68
N ILE A 1040 -22.47 13.48 7.94
CA ILE A 1040 -23.73 12.73 7.98
C ILE A 1040 -24.05 12.22 6.56
N PHE A 1041 -23.93 10.92 6.34
CA PHE A 1041 -24.45 10.25 5.16
C PHE A 1041 -25.93 9.86 5.37
N ILE A 1042 -26.78 10.16 4.40
CA ILE A 1042 -28.21 9.82 4.40
C ILE A 1042 -28.51 9.00 3.14
N CYS A 1043 -29.11 7.83 3.32
CA CYS A 1043 -29.50 6.96 2.22
C CYS A 1043 -30.87 6.30 2.42
N ASP A 1044 -31.47 5.89 1.30
CA ASP A 1044 -32.58 4.95 1.27
C ASP A 1044 -32.07 3.49 1.34
N GLU A 1045 -32.96 2.51 1.55
CA GLU A 1045 -32.55 1.11 1.64
C GLU A 1045 -31.96 0.59 0.30
N ASP A 1046 -32.43 1.10 -0.84
CA ASP A 1046 -31.92 0.73 -2.16
C ASP A 1046 -30.45 1.10 -2.36
N ALA A 1047 -30.01 2.27 -1.88
CA ALA A 1047 -28.59 2.63 -1.89
C ALA A 1047 -27.75 1.77 -0.92
N THR A 1048 -28.33 0.90 -0.09
CA THR A 1048 -27.58 -0.03 0.79
C THR A 1048 -27.31 -1.41 0.21
N GLN A 1049 -27.75 -1.70 -1.03
CA GLN A 1049 -27.68 -3.06 -1.62
C GLN A 1049 -26.25 -3.64 -1.72
N GLU A 1050 -25.21 -2.81 -1.86
CA GLU A 1050 -23.79 -3.21 -1.90
C GLU A 1050 -23.10 -3.19 -0.53
N LEU A 1051 -23.76 -2.71 0.53
CA LEU A 1051 -23.21 -2.74 1.89
C LEU A 1051 -23.32 -4.14 2.50
N ARG A 1052 -22.31 -4.55 3.28
CA ARG A 1052 -22.35 -5.84 3.97
C ARG A 1052 -23.48 -5.83 4.99
N VAL A 1053 -24.22 -6.94 5.08
CA VAL A 1053 -25.35 -7.13 6.01
C VAL A 1053 -24.99 -6.78 7.47
N LYS A 1054 -23.74 -7.01 7.89
CA LYS A 1054 -23.25 -6.62 9.24
C LYS A 1054 -23.21 -5.10 9.43
N THR A 1055 -22.80 -4.35 8.41
CA THR A 1055 -22.70 -2.88 8.40
C THR A 1055 -24.09 -2.26 8.42
N VAL A 1056 -24.99 -2.76 7.56
CA VAL A 1056 -26.40 -2.36 7.55
C VAL A 1056 -27.06 -2.66 8.90
N LYS A 1057 -26.82 -3.84 9.50
CA LYS A 1057 -27.34 -4.18 10.84
C LYS A 1057 -26.75 -3.32 11.96
N TYR A 1058 -25.48 -2.93 11.90
CA TYR A 1058 -24.87 -2.02 12.86
C TYR A 1058 -25.54 -0.63 12.84
N PHE A 1059 -25.64 0.00 11.66
CA PHE A 1059 -26.26 1.32 11.55
C PHE A 1059 -27.79 1.31 11.74
N LYS A 1060 -28.51 0.24 11.33
CA LYS A 1060 -29.94 0.09 11.65
C LYS A 1060 -30.18 -0.26 13.14
N GLY A 1061 -29.29 -1.01 13.78
CA GLY A 1061 -29.40 -1.40 15.20
C GLY A 1061 -29.25 -0.22 16.15
N ASN A 1062 -28.36 0.74 15.82
CA ASN A 1062 -28.14 1.95 16.60
C ASN A 1062 -29.33 2.94 16.58
N LYS A 1063 -30.44 2.65 15.87
CA LYS A 1063 -31.68 3.46 15.91
C LYS A 1063 -32.24 3.64 17.33
N GLY A 1064 -31.97 2.71 18.25
CA GLY A 1064 -32.35 2.84 19.67
C GLY A 1064 -31.67 4.02 20.39
N ALA A 1065 -30.41 4.30 20.09
CA ALA A 1065 -29.65 5.44 20.66
C ALA A 1065 -29.79 6.72 19.82
N GLN A 1066 -30.09 6.61 18.53
CA GLN A 1066 -30.26 7.75 17.63
C GLN A 1066 -31.64 8.43 17.72
N GLY A 1067 -32.62 7.81 18.39
CA GLY A 1067 -33.94 8.41 18.61
C GLY A 1067 -33.91 9.71 19.44
N SER A 1068 -32.94 9.82 20.36
CA SER A 1068 -32.68 11.01 21.16
C SER A 1068 -31.58 11.87 20.54
N ILE A 1069 -31.94 12.73 19.58
CA ILE A 1069 -31.11 13.92 19.30
C ILE A 1069 -31.27 14.87 20.48
N ALA A 1070 -30.42 14.71 21.49
CA ALA A 1070 -30.28 15.70 22.55
C ALA A 1070 -29.77 17.00 21.92
N PHE A 1071 -30.61 18.03 21.93
CA PHE A 1071 -30.23 19.38 21.52
C PHE A 1071 -29.67 20.10 22.75
N PRO A 1072 -28.39 20.53 22.77
CA PRO A 1072 -27.91 21.38 23.87
C PRO A 1072 -28.74 22.65 23.95
N GLU A 1073 -29.41 22.85 25.09
CA GLU A 1073 -30.27 24.00 25.32
C GLU A 1073 -29.47 25.31 25.40
N ALA A 1074 -30.16 26.43 25.22
CA ALA A 1074 -29.53 27.75 25.21
C ALA A 1074 -29.35 28.29 26.62
N LEU A 1075 -28.12 28.67 26.97
CA LEU A 1075 -27.86 29.55 28.11
C LEU A 1075 -28.46 30.93 27.82
N THR A 1076 -29.53 31.27 28.53
CA THR A 1076 -30.08 32.63 28.55
C THR A 1076 -29.41 33.43 29.67
N ASN A 1077 -29.00 34.65 29.34
CA ASN A 1077 -28.35 35.56 30.30
C ASN A 1077 -29.36 36.11 31.32
N GLU A 1078 -28.91 36.35 32.55
CA GLU A 1078 -29.11 37.65 33.20
C GLU A 1078 -28.05 37.89 34.29
N GLU A 1079 -27.94 39.14 34.75
CA GLU A 1079 -26.81 39.66 35.52
C GLU A 1079 -27.10 39.74 37.02
N GLN A 1080 -26.12 39.40 37.89
CA GLN A 1080 -25.68 40.29 38.99
C GLN A 1080 -24.47 39.75 39.78
N ASN A 1081 -23.81 40.68 40.48
CA ASN A 1081 -22.61 40.57 41.32
C ASN A 1081 -23.02 41.03 42.75
N PRO A 1082 -22.28 40.84 43.88
CA PRO A 1082 -21.09 40.00 44.17
C PRO A 1082 -21.27 39.10 45.44
N GLU A 1083 -20.23 38.38 45.89
CA GLU A 1083 -19.67 38.40 47.28
C GLU A 1083 -18.73 37.20 47.65
N VAL A 1084 -17.48 37.52 48.07
CA VAL A 1084 -16.66 36.93 49.18
C VAL A 1084 -16.16 35.44 49.10
N PRO A 1085 -14.94 35.08 49.61
CA PRO A 1085 -14.21 33.86 49.21
C PRO A 1085 -14.02 32.76 50.30
N PRO A 1086 -13.41 31.59 49.96
CA PRO A 1086 -13.00 30.52 50.90
C PRO A 1086 -11.51 30.50 51.28
N GLU A 1087 -11.16 29.79 52.37
CA GLU A 1087 -9.80 29.61 52.93
C GLU A 1087 -9.16 28.22 52.64
N THR A 1088 -8.03 27.88 53.28
CA THR A 1088 -7.05 26.84 52.88
C THR A 1088 -6.67 25.82 53.99
N ALA A 1089 -5.94 24.73 53.67
CA ALA A 1089 -5.32 23.77 54.62
C ALA A 1089 -4.21 22.88 53.96
N ASP A 1090 -3.35 22.17 54.73
CA ASP A 1090 -2.01 21.69 54.30
C ASP A 1090 -1.74 20.16 54.10
N ALA A 1091 -0.62 19.83 53.41
CA ALA A 1091 -0.01 18.51 53.15
C ALA A 1091 1.33 18.35 53.88
N PRO A 1092 1.79 17.11 54.24
CA PRO A 1092 2.94 16.47 53.54
C PRO A 1092 2.98 14.90 53.70
N PRO A 1093 4.12 14.16 53.60
CA PRO A 1093 4.97 13.85 52.43
C PRO A 1093 5.25 12.31 52.23
N SER A 1094 6.29 11.94 51.45
CA SER A 1094 6.64 10.58 50.98
C SER A 1094 7.92 9.94 51.60
N TYR A 1095 8.17 8.63 51.37
CA TYR A 1095 9.51 7.98 51.45
C TYR A 1095 9.62 6.65 50.63
N ASN A 1096 10.82 6.01 50.60
CA ASN A 1096 11.30 5.05 49.58
C ASN A 1096 11.57 3.60 50.05
N SER A 1097 11.46 2.65 49.10
CA SER A 1097 12.26 1.39 48.90
C SER A 1097 12.19 0.21 49.89
N ILE A 1098 12.25 -1.05 49.37
CA ILE A 1098 13.26 -2.12 49.70
C ILE A 1098 12.93 -3.52 49.09
N ALA A 1099 13.98 -4.15 48.50
CA ALA A 1099 14.25 -5.61 48.30
C ALA A 1099 13.23 -6.57 47.60
N ALA A 1100 13.69 -7.82 47.40
CA ALA A 1100 13.02 -8.90 46.66
C ALA A 1100 13.11 -10.26 47.41
N GLY A 1101 12.19 -11.19 47.13
CA GLY A 1101 12.33 -12.60 47.56
C GLY A 1101 11.06 -13.47 47.48
N ALA A 1102 11.08 -14.46 46.57
CA ALA A 1102 10.41 -15.79 46.56
C ALA A 1102 8.94 -15.99 47.04
N GLY A 1103 8.17 -16.85 46.35
CA GLY A 1103 7.07 -17.60 47.00
C GLY A 1103 5.79 -18.00 46.24
N PHE A 1104 5.89 -18.77 45.14
CA PHE A 1104 4.96 -19.82 44.62
C PHE A 1104 3.41 -19.79 44.84
N PHE A 1105 2.66 -20.22 43.80
CA PHE A 1105 1.19 -20.43 43.69
C PHE A 1105 0.31 -19.15 43.69
N GLY A 1106 -0.57 -18.89 42.72
CA GLY A 1106 -0.79 -19.51 41.39
C GLY A 1106 -2.25 -19.91 41.13
N TYR A 1107 -2.90 -19.34 40.11
CA TYR A 1107 -4.19 -19.79 39.59
C TYR A 1107 -4.35 -19.49 38.08
N LYS A 1108 -4.74 -20.54 37.34
CA LYS A 1108 -5.30 -20.63 35.98
C LYS A 1108 -5.25 -19.42 35.03
N GLU A 1109 -4.63 -19.64 33.88
CA GLU A 1109 -5.08 -19.07 32.60
C GLU A 1109 -6.11 -20.01 31.96
N ASP A 1110 -7.21 -19.49 31.39
CA ASP A 1110 -8.06 -20.22 30.44
C ASP A 1110 -7.68 -19.77 29.02
N SER A 1111 -7.11 -20.69 28.22
CA SER A 1111 -6.45 -20.37 26.95
C SER A 1111 -7.34 -20.60 25.72
N GLY A 1112 -7.57 -19.54 24.93
CA GLY A 1112 -8.04 -19.62 23.53
C GLY A 1112 -6.91 -19.23 22.58
N SER A 1113 -6.47 -20.15 21.72
CA SER A 1113 -5.15 -20.05 21.06
C SER A 1113 -5.12 -19.27 19.74
N TYR A 1114 -4.10 -18.42 19.59
CA TYR A 1114 -3.51 -18.06 18.30
C TYR A 1114 -2.14 -18.79 18.19
N PRO A 1115 -1.80 -19.42 17.05
CA PRO A 1115 -0.56 -20.19 16.94
C PRO A 1115 0.69 -19.30 16.92
N ASN A 1116 1.66 -19.62 17.79
CA ASN A 1116 2.99 -19.02 17.77
C ASN A 1116 3.87 -19.61 16.64
N PRO A 1117 4.82 -18.84 16.09
CA PRO A 1117 5.76 -19.34 15.08
C PRO A 1117 6.78 -20.34 15.65
N PRO A 1118 7.32 -21.26 14.83
CA PRO A 1118 8.23 -22.32 15.30
C PRO A 1118 9.64 -21.81 15.68
N SER A 1119 10.31 -22.57 16.56
CA SER A 1119 11.64 -22.25 17.08
C SER A 1119 12.76 -22.48 16.06
N TYR A 1120 13.64 -21.49 15.91
CA TYR A 1120 14.79 -21.52 15.00
C TYR A 1120 15.93 -22.42 15.52
N ASN A 1121 15.92 -23.71 15.16
CA ASN A 1121 17.08 -24.60 15.35
C ASN A 1121 17.22 -25.74 14.32
N VAL A 1122 16.36 -25.81 13.28
CA VAL A 1122 16.42 -26.83 12.22
C VAL A 1122 16.29 -26.18 10.84
N ALA A 1123 17.32 -25.42 10.43
CA ALA A 1123 17.34 -24.70 9.15
C ALA A 1123 18.78 -24.38 8.66
N THR A 1124 19.66 -25.39 8.61
CA THR A 1124 21.10 -25.22 8.30
C THR A 1124 21.58 -26.05 7.09
N SER A 1125 20.67 -26.49 6.23
CA SER A 1125 20.97 -27.15 4.96
C SER A 1125 20.18 -26.49 3.83
N LEU A 1126 20.87 -26.07 2.77
CA LEU A 1126 20.23 -25.53 1.56
C LEU A 1126 19.63 -26.69 0.73
N PRO A 1127 18.42 -26.53 0.17
CA PRO A 1127 17.87 -27.49 -0.77
C PRO A 1127 18.67 -27.49 -2.08
N SER A 1128 18.61 -28.62 -2.78
CA SER A 1128 19.17 -28.83 -4.11
C SER A 1128 18.35 -28.13 -5.21
N TYR A 1129 18.92 -28.02 -6.41
CA TYR A 1129 18.27 -27.36 -7.55
C TYR A 1129 16.92 -28.01 -7.91
N ASP A 1130 16.83 -29.35 -7.82
CA ASP A 1130 15.63 -30.12 -8.15
C ASP A 1130 14.48 -29.89 -7.15
N GLU A 1131 14.81 -29.62 -5.88
CA GLU A 1131 13.83 -29.28 -4.83
C GLU A 1131 13.29 -27.85 -5.03
N ALA A 1132 14.15 -26.92 -5.44
CA ALA A 1132 13.74 -25.55 -5.79
C ALA A 1132 12.85 -25.51 -7.05
N GLU A 1133 13.04 -26.42 -8.01
CA GLU A 1133 12.14 -26.57 -9.17
C GLU A 1133 10.78 -27.18 -8.77
N ARG A 1134 10.74 -28.20 -7.89
CA ARG A 1134 9.46 -28.74 -7.37
C ARG A 1134 8.64 -27.69 -6.61
N THR A 1135 9.30 -26.90 -5.77
CA THR A 1135 8.64 -25.83 -4.99
C THR A 1135 7.95 -24.79 -5.89
N LYS A 1136 8.38 -24.62 -7.16
CA LYS A 1136 7.64 -23.81 -8.16
C LYS A 1136 6.42 -24.53 -8.71
N ALA A 1137 6.56 -25.82 -9.06
CA ALA A 1137 5.47 -26.63 -9.60
C ALA A 1137 4.31 -26.81 -8.60
N GLU A 1138 4.62 -26.81 -7.30
CA GLU A 1138 3.64 -26.90 -6.21
C GLU A 1138 2.85 -25.58 -5.98
N SER A 1139 3.24 -24.46 -6.59
CA SER A 1139 2.55 -23.17 -6.41
C SER A 1139 1.25 -22.99 -7.22
N THR A 1140 0.77 -24.04 -7.90
CA THR A 1140 -0.37 -23.99 -8.84
C THR A 1140 -1.50 -24.98 -8.51
N VAL A 1141 -1.86 -25.12 -7.24
CA VAL A 1141 -3.08 -25.81 -6.74
C VAL A 1141 -3.69 -25.02 -5.57
N PRO A 1142 -5.02 -24.84 -5.44
CA PRO A 1142 -5.63 -24.06 -4.36
C PRO A 1142 -5.67 -24.77 -2.99
N LEU A 1143 -5.84 -23.97 -1.92
CA LEU A 1143 -6.09 -24.40 -0.54
C LEU A 1143 -7.51 -25.04 -0.42
N VAL A 1144 -7.93 -25.78 0.64
CA VAL A 1144 -7.73 -25.62 2.09
C VAL A 1144 -7.99 -26.96 2.82
N THR A 1145 -7.21 -27.30 3.87
CA THR A 1145 -7.70 -27.76 5.20
C THR A 1145 -6.55 -27.95 6.18
N ALA A 1146 -6.76 -27.64 7.46
CA ALA A 1146 -5.79 -27.82 8.53
C ALA A 1146 -5.99 -29.19 9.22
N ARG A 1147 -4.96 -29.67 9.94
CA ARG A 1147 -5.06 -30.80 10.86
C ARG A 1147 -4.23 -30.51 12.11
N GLU A 1148 -4.76 -30.89 13.26
CA GLU A 1148 -4.17 -30.64 14.57
C GLU A 1148 -3.18 -31.72 15.00
N GLU A 1149 -2.21 -31.26 15.79
CA GLU A 1149 -1.42 -31.90 16.86
C GLU A 1149 -1.14 -33.42 16.86
N ASP A 1150 0.14 -33.76 17.02
CA ASP A 1150 0.57 -35.00 17.65
C ASP A 1150 0.20 -34.99 19.15
N PHE A 1151 -0.49 -36.03 19.61
CA PHE A 1151 -0.30 -36.51 20.98
C PHE A 1151 -0.25 -38.04 21.01
N ILE A 1152 0.76 -38.57 21.70
CA ILE A 1152 1.03 -40.01 21.74
C ILE A 1152 -0.07 -40.71 22.54
N SER A 1153 -0.90 -41.51 21.87
CA SER A 1153 -1.73 -42.50 22.53
C SER A 1153 -0.86 -43.66 23.03
N ARG A 1154 -1.37 -44.39 24.02
CA ARG A 1154 -0.80 -45.67 24.42
C ARG A 1154 -1.89 -46.71 24.56
N ASP A 1155 -1.78 -47.74 23.71
CA ASP A 1155 -2.36 -49.08 23.83
C ASP A 1155 -3.87 -49.16 24.18
N ASP A 1156 -4.72 -49.18 23.16
CA ASP A 1156 -5.47 -50.41 22.82
C ASP A 1156 -5.98 -50.35 21.36
N PHE A 1157 -6.11 -51.51 20.70
CA PHE A 1157 -6.45 -51.66 19.27
C PHE A 1157 -7.95 -51.91 19.06
N GLU A 1158 -8.57 -51.24 18.07
CA GLU A 1158 -9.48 -51.88 17.07
C GLU A 1158 -9.86 -50.93 15.90
N ASP A 1159 -10.48 -51.53 14.87
CA ASP A 1159 -11.14 -50.96 13.65
C ASP A 1159 -10.40 -50.06 12.64
N VAL A 1160 -9.45 -49.18 13.00
CA VAL A 1160 -8.91 -48.19 12.02
C VAL A 1160 -8.04 -48.84 10.94
N ASP A 1161 -7.17 -49.79 11.28
CA ASP A 1161 -6.20 -50.36 10.33
C ASP A 1161 -6.81 -51.34 9.32
N GLN A 1162 -7.92 -52.02 9.65
CA GLN A 1162 -8.63 -52.85 8.66
C GLN A 1162 -9.17 -52.02 7.50
N LEU A 1163 -9.61 -50.78 7.76
CA LEU A 1163 -10.14 -49.88 6.72
C LEU A 1163 -9.02 -49.40 5.77
N ARG A 1164 -7.80 -49.18 6.28
CA ARG A 1164 -6.61 -48.87 5.48
C ARG A 1164 -6.22 -50.04 4.58
N VAL A 1165 -6.02 -51.23 5.16
CA VAL A 1165 -5.64 -52.44 4.41
C VAL A 1165 -6.69 -52.80 3.35
N GLY A 1166 -7.98 -52.56 3.63
CA GLY A 1166 -9.07 -52.69 2.66
C GLY A 1166 -8.91 -51.79 1.43
N ASN A 1167 -8.66 -50.49 1.64
CA ASN A 1167 -8.46 -49.53 0.55
C ASN A 1167 -7.18 -49.80 -0.25
N ASP A 1168 -6.06 -50.13 0.42
CA ASP A 1168 -4.79 -50.45 -0.23
C ASP A 1168 -4.91 -51.72 -1.09
N GLY A 1169 -5.65 -52.72 -0.61
CA GLY A 1169 -5.99 -53.93 -1.36
C GLY A 1169 -6.83 -53.64 -2.61
N ILE A 1170 -7.81 -52.73 -2.51
CA ILE A 1170 -8.64 -52.30 -3.66
C ILE A 1170 -7.81 -51.51 -4.68
N PHE A 1171 -6.92 -50.63 -4.24
CA PHE A 1171 -6.00 -49.90 -5.12
C PHE A 1171 -5.06 -50.86 -5.86
N MET A 1172 -4.45 -51.82 -5.15
CA MET A 1172 -3.56 -52.80 -5.78
C MET A 1172 -4.30 -53.73 -6.74
N LEU A 1173 -5.53 -54.16 -6.41
CA LEU A 1173 -6.36 -54.97 -7.29
C LEU A 1173 -6.76 -54.20 -8.57
N THR A 1174 -7.13 -52.92 -8.46
CA THR A 1174 -7.46 -52.08 -9.63
C THR A 1174 -6.22 -51.76 -10.47
N PHE A 1175 -5.06 -51.52 -9.85
CA PHE A 1175 -3.78 -51.37 -10.54
C PHE A 1175 -3.41 -52.63 -11.33
N PHE A 1176 -3.46 -53.82 -10.71
CA PHE A 1176 -3.17 -55.08 -11.41
C PHE A 1176 -4.18 -55.38 -12.53
N MET A 1177 -5.47 -55.09 -12.34
CA MET A 1177 -6.47 -55.21 -13.41
C MET A 1177 -6.18 -54.25 -14.57
N ALA A 1178 -5.92 -52.96 -14.29
CA ALA A 1178 -5.60 -51.98 -15.33
C ALA A 1178 -4.31 -52.33 -16.09
N PHE A 1179 -3.29 -52.82 -15.39
CA PHE A 1179 -2.05 -53.34 -15.97
C PHE A 1179 -2.31 -54.56 -16.87
N LEU A 1180 -3.14 -55.52 -16.42
CA LEU A 1180 -3.50 -56.71 -17.20
C LEU A 1180 -4.31 -56.34 -18.45
N PHE A 1181 -5.28 -55.43 -18.36
CA PHE A 1181 -6.04 -54.94 -19.51
C PHE A 1181 -5.16 -54.14 -20.49
N ASN A 1182 -4.20 -53.35 -20.00
CA ASN A 1182 -3.19 -52.70 -20.87
C ASN A 1182 -2.33 -53.73 -21.62
N TRP A 1183 -1.89 -54.80 -20.96
CA TRP A 1183 -1.16 -55.91 -21.60
C TRP A 1183 -2.01 -56.65 -22.64
N ILE A 1184 -3.29 -56.91 -22.34
CA ILE A 1184 -4.23 -57.54 -23.29
C ILE A 1184 -4.46 -56.60 -24.49
N GLY A 1185 -4.65 -55.30 -24.27
CA GLY A 1185 -4.77 -54.29 -25.33
C GLY A 1185 -3.52 -54.20 -26.20
N PHE A 1186 -2.33 -54.22 -25.59
CA PHE A 1186 -1.05 -54.28 -26.30
C PHE A 1186 -0.95 -55.55 -27.16
N PHE A 1187 -1.17 -56.74 -26.59
CA PHE A 1187 -1.10 -58.00 -27.34
C PHE A 1187 -2.13 -58.05 -28.47
N LEU A 1188 -3.38 -57.64 -28.23
CA LEU A 1188 -4.40 -57.55 -29.28
C LEU A 1188 -3.95 -56.61 -30.40
N SER A 1189 -3.51 -55.38 -30.07
CA SER A 1189 -3.08 -54.41 -31.08
C SER A 1189 -1.83 -54.87 -31.84
N PHE A 1190 -0.88 -55.52 -31.18
CA PHE A 1190 0.36 -56.03 -31.80
C PHE A 1190 0.12 -57.27 -32.67
N CYS A 1191 -0.81 -58.15 -32.28
CA CYS A 1191 -1.17 -59.35 -33.06
C CYS A 1191 -2.11 -59.03 -34.22
N LEU A 1192 -3.06 -58.10 -34.05
CA LEU A 1192 -4.00 -57.67 -35.11
C LEU A 1192 -3.34 -56.74 -36.13
N THR A 1193 -2.30 -55.98 -35.75
CA THR A 1193 -1.50 -55.21 -36.73
C THR A 1193 -0.51 -56.11 -37.47
N THR A 1194 -0.57 -56.07 -38.80
CA THR A 1194 0.33 -56.81 -39.70
C THR A 1194 1.50 -55.96 -40.21
N SER A 1195 1.42 -54.63 -40.11
CA SER A 1195 2.48 -53.71 -40.52
C SER A 1195 3.50 -53.48 -39.38
N ALA A 1196 4.77 -53.33 -39.74
CA ALA A 1196 5.82 -53.01 -38.77
C ALA A 1196 5.55 -51.69 -38.03
N ALA A 1197 5.05 -50.66 -38.73
CA ALA A 1197 4.69 -49.37 -38.13
C ALA A 1197 3.56 -49.51 -37.10
N GLY A 1198 2.51 -50.32 -37.36
CA GLY A 1198 1.45 -50.57 -36.39
C GLY A 1198 1.95 -51.28 -35.13
N ARG A 1199 2.89 -52.21 -35.29
CA ARG A 1199 3.55 -52.90 -34.16
C ARG A 1199 4.45 -51.99 -33.34
N TYR A 1200 5.24 -51.13 -33.99
CA TYR A 1200 6.02 -50.12 -33.27
C TYR A 1200 5.13 -49.11 -32.55
N GLY A 1201 3.98 -48.73 -33.13
CA GLY A 1201 2.96 -47.89 -32.48
C GLY A 1201 2.31 -48.56 -31.26
N ALA A 1202 2.06 -49.87 -31.33
CA ALA A 1202 1.56 -50.63 -30.17
C ALA A 1202 2.61 -50.69 -29.04
N VAL A 1203 3.89 -50.90 -29.38
CA VAL A 1203 5.01 -50.92 -28.40
C VAL A 1203 5.20 -49.53 -27.76
N SER A 1204 5.23 -48.45 -28.54
CA SER A 1204 5.40 -47.10 -27.99
C SER A 1204 4.19 -46.65 -27.18
N GLY A 1205 2.96 -46.98 -27.60
CA GLY A 1205 1.74 -46.74 -26.83
C GLY A 1205 1.73 -47.48 -25.49
N PHE A 1206 2.18 -48.75 -25.47
CA PHE A 1206 2.34 -49.50 -24.22
C PHE A 1206 3.42 -48.90 -23.32
N GLY A 1207 4.59 -48.53 -23.87
CA GLY A 1207 5.66 -47.88 -23.11
C GLY A 1207 5.25 -46.54 -22.50
N LEU A 1208 4.55 -45.69 -23.25
CA LEU A 1208 4.01 -44.42 -22.75
C LEU A 1208 2.94 -44.64 -21.66
N SER A 1209 2.09 -45.65 -21.81
CA SER A 1209 1.11 -46.05 -20.78
C SER A 1209 1.81 -46.54 -19.50
N LEU A 1210 2.86 -47.35 -19.63
CA LEU A 1210 3.69 -47.83 -18.52
C LEU A 1210 4.37 -46.66 -17.79
N VAL A 1211 5.00 -45.73 -18.52
CA VAL A 1211 5.61 -44.52 -17.95
C VAL A 1211 4.56 -43.67 -17.23
N LYS A 1212 3.37 -43.48 -17.80
CA LYS A 1212 2.27 -42.75 -17.14
C LYS A 1212 1.86 -43.41 -15.82
N TRP A 1213 1.72 -44.74 -15.78
CA TRP A 1213 1.39 -45.46 -14.56
C TRP A 1213 2.52 -45.45 -13.52
N VAL A 1214 3.79 -45.54 -13.94
CA VAL A 1214 4.96 -45.38 -13.06
C VAL A 1214 5.00 -43.98 -12.45
N LEU A 1215 4.67 -42.94 -13.22
CA LEU A 1215 4.56 -41.57 -12.71
C LEU A 1215 3.39 -41.43 -11.72
N ILE A 1216 2.22 -42.01 -12.01
CA ILE A 1216 1.07 -42.02 -11.09
C ILE A 1216 1.44 -42.69 -9.76
N VAL A 1217 2.13 -43.83 -9.78
CA VAL A 1217 2.59 -44.50 -8.54
C VAL A 1217 3.66 -43.67 -7.82
N ARG A 1218 4.62 -43.08 -8.56
CA ARG A 1218 5.72 -42.26 -8.01
C ARG A 1218 5.25 -40.96 -7.34
N PHE A 1219 4.16 -40.36 -7.82
CA PHE A 1219 3.58 -39.13 -7.28
C PHE A 1219 2.27 -39.36 -6.50
N SER A 1220 1.92 -40.62 -6.21
CA SER A 1220 0.79 -40.95 -5.34
C SER A 1220 1.14 -40.67 -3.88
N THR A 1221 0.36 -39.79 -3.25
CA THR A 1221 0.49 -39.42 -1.83
C THR A 1221 0.07 -40.52 -0.85
N TYR A 1222 -0.34 -41.69 -1.35
CA TYR A 1222 -0.81 -42.82 -0.54
C TYR A 1222 0.31 -43.74 -0.02
N PHE A 1223 1.52 -43.72 -0.59
CA PHE A 1223 2.63 -44.62 -0.20
C PHE A 1223 3.89 -43.98 0.44
N PRO A 1224 3.80 -42.90 1.25
CA PRO A 1224 4.98 -42.34 1.92
C PRO A 1224 5.55 -43.34 2.94
N GLY A 1225 6.78 -43.81 2.69
CA GLY A 1225 7.55 -44.67 3.60
C GLY A 1225 7.71 -46.14 3.20
N TYR A 1226 6.90 -46.70 2.29
CA TYR A 1226 6.99 -48.14 1.96
C TYR A 1226 8.09 -48.49 0.93
N PHE A 1227 8.55 -47.51 0.15
CA PHE A 1227 9.56 -47.70 -0.91
C PHE A 1227 10.88 -46.93 -0.70
N ASP A 1228 10.96 -46.08 0.33
CA ASP A 1228 12.21 -45.40 0.65
C ASP A 1228 13.28 -46.40 1.13
N GLY A 1229 14.48 -46.29 0.55
CA GLY A 1229 15.62 -47.17 0.83
C GLY A 1229 15.74 -48.41 -0.05
N GLN A 1230 14.69 -48.88 -0.75
CA GLN A 1230 14.76 -50.09 -1.59
C GLN A 1230 15.05 -49.82 -3.07
N TYR A 1231 16.11 -49.05 -3.34
CA TYR A 1231 16.55 -48.69 -4.70
C TYR A 1231 16.84 -49.89 -5.62
N TRP A 1232 17.07 -51.09 -5.08
CA TRP A 1232 17.37 -52.29 -5.85
C TRP A 1232 16.18 -52.81 -6.68
N LEU A 1233 14.92 -52.59 -6.25
CA LEU A 1233 13.75 -52.99 -7.05
C LEU A 1233 13.67 -52.23 -8.39
N TRP A 1234 14.10 -50.96 -8.41
CA TRP A 1234 14.12 -50.14 -9.60
C TRP A 1234 15.12 -50.64 -10.65
N TRP A 1235 16.23 -51.26 -10.21
CA TRP A 1235 17.16 -51.95 -11.11
C TRP A 1235 16.54 -53.20 -11.74
N VAL A 1236 15.62 -53.89 -11.07
CA VAL A 1236 14.89 -55.03 -11.65
C VAL A 1236 13.98 -54.57 -12.79
N PHE A 1237 13.22 -53.49 -12.59
CA PHE A 1237 12.38 -52.91 -13.66
C PHE A 1237 13.21 -52.38 -14.84
N LEU A 1238 14.33 -51.69 -14.58
CA LEU A 1238 15.25 -51.25 -15.64
C LEU A 1238 15.92 -52.42 -16.39
N LEU A 1239 16.24 -53.53 -15.71
CA LEU A 1239 16.81 -54.72 -16.35
C LEU A 1239 15.81 -55.43 -17.27
N VAL A 1240 14.52 -55.44 -16.92
CA VAL A 1240 13.47 -55.97 -17.81
C VAL A 1240 13.38 -55.13 -19.09
N ASP A 1241 13.44 -53.80 -18.98
CA ASP A 1241 13.43 -52.90 -20.15
C ASP A 1241 14.71 -53.05 -21.01
N PHE A 1242 15.89 -53.07 -20.37
CA PHE A 1242 17.17 -53.30 -21.05
C PHE A 1242 17.27 -54.67 -21.75
N SER A 1243 16.62 -55.71 -21.20
CA SER A 1243 16.58 -57.03 -21.84
C SER A 1243 15.88 -57.03 -23.21
N SER A 1244 15.06 -56.01 -23.49
CA SER A 1244 14.45 -55.77 -24.80
C SER A 1244 15.39 -55.04 -25.78
N GLN A 1245 16.39 -54.30 -25.30
CA GLN A 1245 17.31 -53.52 -26.14
C GLN A 1245 18.51 -54.33 -26.65
N ASP A 1246 19.00 -55.33 -25.92
CA ASP A 1246 20.24 -56.04 -26.33
C ASP A 1246 20.09 -56.90 -27.59
N TYR A 1247 18.87 -57.10 -28.09
CA TYR A 1247 18.61 -57.67 -29.43
C TYR A 1247 19.20 -56.81 -30.58
N TYR A 1248 19.47 -55.51 -30.34
CA TYR A 1248 20.10 -54.62 -31.33
C TYR A 1248 21.60 -54.87 -31.58
N LYS A 1249 22.26 -55.76 -30.83
CA LYS A 1249 23.69 -56.08 -31.04
C LYS A 1249 23.98 -57.15 -32.10
N ILE A 1250 22.97 -57.63 -32.85
CA ILE A 1250 23.17 -58.49 -34.02
C ILE A 1250 22.86 -57.74 -35.32
N ASN A 1251 23.72 -56.78 -35.69
CA ASN A 1251 24.08 -56.51 -37.09
C ASN A 1251 25.23 -55.49 -37.20
N LYS A 1252 26.47 -55.98 -37.24
CA LYS A 1252 27.65 -55.17 -37.61
C LYS A 1252 28.55 -55.89 -38.63
N MET A 1253 27.92 -56.42 -39.68
CA MET A 1253 28.60 -57.02 -40.84
C MET A 1253 27.93 -56.66 -42.17
N THR A 1254 28.04 -55.40 -42.58
CA THR A 1254 28.20 -55.03 -44.00
C THR A 1254 28.74 -53.60 -44.11
N SER A 1255 29.96 -53.48 -44.62
CA SER A 1255 30.51 -52.24 -45.17
C SER A 1255 30.43 -52.30 -46.71
N SER A 1256 30.55 -51.12 -47.34
CA SER A 1256 30.98 -50.91 -48.73
C SER A 1256 29.90 -50.81 -49.83
N ALA A 1257 30.30 -50.13 -50.92
CA ALA A 1257 29.48 -49.58 -52.03
C ALA A 1257 28.51 -48.46 -51.60
N GLN A 1258 28.65 -47.18 -51.97
CA GLN A 1258 28.99 -46.48 -53.22
C GLN A 1258 27.90 -46.44 -54.31
N ILE A 1259 27.40 -45.20 -54.53
CA ILE A 1259 27.29 -44.50 -55.83
C ILE A 1259 26.25 -44.99 -56.86
N CYS A 1260 25.61 -43.98 -57.48
CA CYS A 1260 24.80 -43.98 -58.72
C CYS A 1260 23.36 -44.51 -58.68
N ARG A 1261 22.45 -43.61 -59.12
CA ARG A 1261 21.33 -43.78 -60.09
C ARG A 1261 20.36 -44.96 -59.90
N THR A 1262 19.05 -44.76 -60.04
CA THR A 1262 18.38 -43.81 -60.96
C THR A 1262 17.12 -43.23 -60.32
#